data_AF-A0A812WFK9-F1
#
_entry.id   AF-A0A812WFK9-F1
#
_cell.length_a   1.000
_cell.length_b   1.000
_cell.length_c   1.000
_cell.angle_alpha   90.00
_cell.angle_beta   90.00
_cell.angle_gamma   90.00
#
_symmetry.space_group_name_H-M   'P 1'
#
loop_
_entity.id
_entity.type
_entity.pdbx_description
1 polymer ?
#
loop_
_entity_poly.entity_id
_entity_poly.type
_entity_poly.pdbx_seq_one_letter_code
_entity_poly.pdbx_strand_id
1 'polypeptide(L)'
;MALRYAAVGLGQAALSLAACSGTAQIPRETWKAALSLSRSAEQLQFSAGTWSEWSKAWRPLAMEVVSDFDGSMADCPEGSVAALAHGLLAVDEVDGHFSVLEIIKMMHHKLSDLQLPAFPLEPAEWQQHWLMVVSSMLRFMYLKWVNMPHDNDFADGNQEDSLSPAVLRPHHDFLFRNFVDKFVASGSAAVVGIVGGGMAGVAAARVLSSTGVSVRLYEREAALGGRLGAARLGEHWVGLGATYVKAKDPLFKAEMAKWEELGLASEWMVGTPHFIEAPGGFSEKPELKAPTDRWHVGRPSMESLVELSPEELKHITRCGEVASVSWEEELEAWLLNGSDSVSALILALPLAPLRSLLPVGTIEGLVPADLLEKDFEKARVAAAWVFAAPLELPFRIAFVKDSPISLVLNDSSRLEQGSEKAEVWVVQTTTEWAAQYIKDAMPEAEVCAVLLREFSRVLGKDLPAVQQQKALTWVYGDMDYKLLEGHAWDAKRRLALAGDWCYNGRVEGAWLSGHHAANKVLQVYDLSITENTVLYSEAFAFLAFCHLHQVDFIAESGVYKGVSTEIWSLFAKEVAAVDIFLTPEAEERLQRRSNVELHTGDGRKLLPELLSRPGRRAAVFIDGPKGELAIHLALSLIKLPQVAFVAMHDMEPYKRRLRELGAFFFSDEPWFKEAYGHLDEPFRRRPDLLAGGTMAFITT
;
A
#
# COMPACT_ATOMS: atom_id res chain seq x y z
N MET A 1 -13.05 -46.69 -22.24
CA MET A 1 -13.74 -45.57 -21.58
C MET A 1 -12.82 -44.34 -21.52
N ALA A 2 -11.57 -44.49 -21.06
CA ALA A 2 -10.50 -43.48 -21.16
C ALA A 2 -10.30 -42.91 -22.59
N LEU A 3 -10.25 -43.76 -23.62
CA LEU A 3 -10.17 -43.35 -25.03
C LEU A 3 -11.34 -42.47 -25.53
N ARG A 4 -12.55 -42.62 -24.96
CA ARG A 4 -13.69 -41.74 -25.28
C ARG A 4 -13.60 -40.41 -24.52
N TYR A 5 -13.04 -40.41 -23.31
CA TYR A 5 -12.80 -39.19 -22.54
C TYR A 5 -11.66 -38.35 -23.14
N ALA A 6 -10.56 -38.97 -23.58
CA ALA A 6 -9.47 -38.29 -24.26
C ALA A 6 -9.93 -37.67 -25.60
N ALA A 7 -10.75 -38.37 -26.39
CA ALA A 7 -11.31 -37.84 -27.64
C ALA A 7 -12.32 -36.69 -27.41
N VAL A 8 -13.10 -36.75 -26.32
CA VAL A 8 -14.02 -35.67 -25.91
C VAL A 8 -13.26 -34.48 -25.35
N GLY A 9 -12.19 -34.70 -24.57
CA GLY A 9 -11.29 -33.67 -24.05
C GLY A 9 -10.52 -32.95 -25.16
N LEU A 10 -9.99 -33.69 -26.15
CA LEU A 10 -9.36 -33.11 -27.35
C LEU A 10 -10.38 -32.35 -28.22
N GLY A 11 -11.63 -32.83 -28.31
CA GLY A 11 -12.71 -32.15 -29.02
C GLY A 11 -13.18 -30.86 -28.32
N GLN A 12 -13.28 -30.87 -26.99
CA GLN A 12 -13.58 -29.69 -26.18
C GLN A 12 -12.42 -28.68 -26.21
N ALA A 13 -11.17 -29.14 -26.16
CA ALA A 13 -10.00 -28.27 -26.30
C ALA A 13 -9.96 -27.60 -27.69
N ALA A 14 -10.28 -28.32 -28.77
CA ALA A 14 -10.38 -27.74 -30.11
C ALA A 14 -11.51 -26.70 -30.23
N LEU A 15 -12.64 -26.91 -29.55
CA LEU A 15 -13.76 -25.96 -29.49
C LEU A 15 -13.46 -24.73 -28.62
N SER A 16 -12.75 -24.90 -27.50
CA SER A 16 -12.29 -23.80 -26.63
C SER A 16 -11.20 -22.97 -27.31
N LEU A 17 -10.31 -23.61 -28.08
CA LEU A 17 -9.32 -22.92 -28.92
C LEU A 17 -10.02 -22.09 -30.01
N ALA A 18 -11.04 -22.61 -30.69
CA ALA A 18 -11.81 -21.86 -31.69
C ALA A 18 -12.52 -20.61 -31.14
N ALA A 19 -12.67 -20.50 -29.81
CA ALA A 19 -13.28 -19.35 -29.12
C ALA A 19 -12.26 -18.27 -28.69
N CYS A 20 -10.96 -18.57 -28.68
CA CYS A 20 -9.90 -17.57 -28.46
C CYS A 20 -9.62 -16.79 -29.76
N SER A 21 -9.68 -15.47 -29.71
CA SER A 21 -9.62 -14.57 -30.88
C SER A 21 -8.35 -14.67 -31.73
N GLY A 22 -7.25 -15.25 -31.22
CA GLY A 22 -5.98 -15.46 -31.94
C GLY A 22 -5.85 -16.79 -32.70
N THR A 23 -6.75 -17.76 -32.53
CA THR A 23 -6.54 -19.13 -33.06
C THR A 23 -6.83 -19.29 -34.55
N ALA A 24 -7.47 -18.28 -35.16
CA ALA A 24 -7.71 -18.23 -36.61
C ALA A 24 -6.41 -18.13 -37.44
N GLN A 25 -5.27 -17.86 -36.81
CA GLN A 25 -3.95 -17.76 -37.45
C GLN A 25 -3.08 -19.01 -37.26
N ILE A 26 -3.55 -20.07 -36.59
CA ILE A 26 -2.73 -21.25 -36.31
C ILE A 26 -2.43 -22.01 -37.62
N PRO A 27 -1.15 -22.14 -38.02
CA PRO A 27 -0.78 -22.90 -39.21
C PRO A 27 -1.19 -24.36 -39.08
N ARG A 28 -1.66 -24.95 -40.19
CA ARG A 28 -2.08 -26.36 -40.27
C ARG A 28 -1.01 -27.35 -39.79
N GLU A 29 0.26 -26.99 -39.93
CA GLU A 29 1.39 -27.81 -39.49
C GLU A 29 1.55 -27.83 -37.96
N THR A 30 1.24 -26.74 -37.26
CA THR A 30 1.21 -26.68 -35.78
C THR A 30 0.14 -27.61 -35.20
N TRP A 31 -1.03 -27.70 -35.86
CA TRP A 31 -2.08 -28.66 -35.49
C TRP A 31 -1.67 -30.11 -35.72
N LYS A 32 -0.90 -30.40 -36.77
CA LYS A 32 -0.37 -31.75 -37.02
C LYS A 32 0.68 -32.16 -35.98
N ALA A 33 1.53 -31.23 -35.54
CA ALA A 33 2.52 -31.49 -34.50
C ALA A 33 1.86 -31.87 -33.17
N ALA A 34 0.83 -31.13 -32.73
CA ALA A 34 0.08 -31.44 -31.52
C ALA A 34 -0.66 -32.80 -31.59
N LEU A 35 -1.22 -33.14 -32.74
CA LEU A 35 -1.86 -34.45 -32.97
C LEU A 35 -0.86 -35.61 -33.05
N SER A 36 0.37 -35.37 -33.51
CA SER A 36 1.47 -36.35 -33.53
C SER A 36 1.91 -36.72 -32.10
N LEU A 37 2.03 -35.69 -31.24
CA LEU A 37 2.31 -35.82 -29.80
C LEU A 37 1.29 -36.73 -29.09
N SER A 38 -0.01 -36.53 -29.35
CA SER A 38 -1.08 -37.33 -28.74
C SER A 38 -1.12 -38.78 -29.24
N ARG A 39 -0.89 -39.02 -30.55
CA ARG A 39 -0.87 -40.38 -31.12
C ARG A 39 0.33 -41.21 -30.69
N SER A 40 1.46 -40.57 -30.40
CA SER A 40 2.69 -41.27 -30.03
C SER A 40 2.68 -41.72 -28.56
N ALA A 41 1.99 -40.97 -27.68
CA ALA A 41 1.74 -41.38 -26.30
C ALA A 41 0.86 -42.63 -26.20
N GLU A 42 -0.09 -42.83 -27.13
CA GLU A 42 -0.92 -44.04 -27.21
C GLU A 42 -0.13 -45.31 -27.58
N GLN A 43 0.95 -45.19 -28.35
CA GLN A 43 1.72 -46.35 -28.84
C GLN A 43 2.71 -46.92 -27.81
N LEU A 44 3.07 -46.17 -26.77
CA LEU A 44 4.08 -46.55 -25.78
C LEU A 44 3.51 -47.11 -24.47
N GLN A 45 2.18 -47.16 -24.33
CA GLN A 45 1.57 -47.99 -23.29
C GLN A 45 1.83 -49.46 -23.61
N PHE A 46 2.27 -50.22 -22.60
CA PHE A 46 2.65 -51.65 -22.62
C PHE A 46 4.12 -51.94 -22.97
N SER A 47 5.02 -51.95 -21.97
CA SER A 47 5.89 -53.14 -21.68
C SER A 47 7.07 -52.96 -20.70
N ALA A 48 7.53 -51.77 -20.31
CA ALA A 48 8.78 -51.66 -19.53
C ALA A 48 8.57 -51.70 -18.00
N GLY A 49 9.25 -52.64 -17.32
CA GLY A 49 9.08 -52.97 -15.90
C GLY A 49 10.04 -52.26 -14.93
N THR A 50 10.97 -51.42 -15.42
CA THR A 50 11.88 -50.62 -14.59
C THR A 50 12.17 -49.23 -15.19
N TRP A 51 12.54 -48.25 -14.35
CA TRP A 51 12.80 -46.84 -14.75
C TRP A 51 13.86 -46.70 -15.87
N SER A 52 14.94 -47.49 -15.80
CA SER A 52 16.04 -47.45 -16.78
C SER A 52 15.64 -47.98 -18.17
N GLU A 53 14.76 -48.98 -18.23
CA GLU A 53 14.24 -49.52 -19.50
C GLU A 53 13.25 -48.55 -20.16
N TRP A 54 12.46 -47.85 -19.33
CA TRP A 54 11.50 -46.85 -19.76
C TRP A 54 12.18 -45.60 -20.38
N SER A 55 13.23 -45.08 -19.74
CA SER A 55 14.01 -43.92 -20.22
C SER A 55 14.65 -44.16 -21.61
N LYS A 56 15.16 -45.37 -21.86
CA LYS A 56 15.78 -45.73 -23.16
C LYS A 56 14.78 -45.79 -24.32
N ALA A 57 13.54 -46.19 -24.05
CA ALA A 57 12.49 -46.29 -25.07
C ALA A 57 11.94 -44.91 -25.49
N TRP A 58 11.90 -43.95 -24.57
CA TRP A 58 11.31 -42.62 -24.80
C TRP A 58 12.27 -41.61 -25.44
N ARG A 59 13.57 -41.78 -25.25
CA ARG A 59 14.59 -40.83 -25.71
C ARG A 59 14.53 -40.49 -27.21
N PRO A 60 14.33 -41.44 -28.15
CA PRO A 60 14.25 -41.13 -29.58
C PRO A 60 13.02 -40.29 -29.94
N LEU A 61 11.87 -40.60 -29.32
CA LEU A 61 10.61 -39.89 -29.55
C LEU A 61 10.64 -38.45 -29.00
N ALA A 62 11.23 -38.26 -27.81
CA ALA A 62 11.41 -36.95 -27.23
C ALA A 62 12.30 -36.04 -28.11
N MET A 63 13.29 -36.59 -28.80
CA MET A 63 14.11 -35.82 -29.75
C MET A 63 13.36 -35.41 -31.01
N GLU A 64 12.40 -36.21 -31.48
CA GLU A 64 11.55 -35.89 -32.64
C GLU A 64 10.56 -34.77 -32.33
N VAL A 65 9.90 -34.81 -31.16
CA VAL A 65 9.03 -33.73 -30.65
C VAL A 65 9.80 -32.42 -30.49
N VAL A 66 11.01 -32.47 -29.96
CA VAL A 66 11.87 -31.31 -29.70
C VAL A 66 12.48 -30.71 -30.98
N SER A 67 12.56 -31.49 -32.06
CA SER A 67 12.96 -31.02 -33.39
C SER A 67 11.89 -30.12 -34.03
N ASP A 68 10.61 -30.51 -33.94
CA ASP A 68 9.50 -29.78 -34.56
C ASP A 68 9.02 -28.56 -33.74
N PHE A 69 9.34 -28.53 -32.44
CA PHE A 69 8.94 -27.47 -31.52
C PHE A 69 9.69 -26.15 -31.76
N ASP A 70 10.97 -26.19 -32.14
CA ASP A 70 11.79 -25.00 -32.39
C ASP A 70 11.26 -24.17 -33.57
N GLY A 71 10.83 -24.83 -34.66
CA GLY A 71 10.22 -24.16 -35.81
C GLY A 71 8.85 -23.57 -35.48
N SER A 72 8.05 -24.29 -34.68
CA SER A 72 6.69 -23.86 -34.29
C SER A 72 6.69 -22.66 -33.33
N MET A 73 7.66 -22.62 -32.39
CA MET A 73 7.85 -21.49 -31.47
C MET A 73 8.29 -20.20 -32.17
N ALA A 74 9.06 -20.29 -33.26
CA ALA A 74 9.46 -19.13 -34.05
C ALA A 74 8.28 -18.51 -34.83
N ASP A 75 7.34 -19.33 -35.28
CA ASP A 75 6.20 -18.90 -36.11
C ASP A 75 4.95 -18.51 -35.30
N CYS A 76 4.65 -19.19 -34.19
CA CYS A 76 3.50 -18.88 -33.32
C CYS A 76 3.77 -19.26 -31.85
N PRO A 77 4.35 -18.34 -31.05
CA PRO A 77 4.69 -18.58 -29.65
C PRO A 77 3.48 -18.90 -28.78
N GLU A 78 2.36 -18.17 -28.95
CA GLU A 78 1.15 -18.37 -28.15
C GLU A 78 0.51 -19.75 -28.35
N GLY A 79 0.38 -20.18 -29.61
CA GLY A 79 -0.18 -21.48 -29.96
C GLY A 79 0.72 -22.64 -29.51
N SER A 80 2.04 -22.46 -29.58
CA SER A 80 3.01 -23.47 -29.14
C SER A 80 2.98 -23.68 -27.63
N VAL A 81 2.87 -22.60 -26.85
CA VAL A 81 2.75 -22.67 -25.38
C VAL A 81 1.41 -23.27 -24.96
N ALA A 82 0.30 -22.91 -25.61
CA ALA A 82 -1.01 -23.48 -25.33
C ALA A 82 -1.09 -24.98 -25.68
N ALA A 83 -0.52 -25.40 -26.80
CA ALA A 83 -0.44 -26.80 -27.20
C ALA A 83 0.42 -27.63 -26.22
N LEU A 84 1.53 -27.06 -25.73
CA LEU A 84 2.39 -27.69 -24.74
C LEU A 84 1.67 -27.85 -23.38
N ALA A 85 1.00 -26.80 -22.91
CA ALA A 85 0.24 -26.82 -21.65
C ALA A 85 -0.86 -27.90 -21.67
N HIS A 86 -1.58 -28.02 -22.78
CA HIS A 86 -2.62 -29.05 -22.93
C HIS A 86 -2.05 -30.45 -23.17
N GLY A 87 -0.91 -30.59 -23.85
CA GLY A 87 -0.19 -31.86 -23.96
C GLY A 87 0.27 -32.37 -22.59
N LEU A 88 0.76 -31.49 -21.73
CA LEU A 88 1.14 -31.81 -20.35
C LEU A 88 -0.08 -32.22 -19.51
N LEU A 89 -1.22 -31.52 -19.65
CA LEU A 89 -2.48 -31.87 -18.99
C LEU A 89 -3.06 -33.21 -19.48
N ALA A 90 -2.98 -33.50 -20.78
CA ALA A 90 -3.45 -34.78 -21.34
C ALA A 90 -2.59 -35.97 -20.90
N VAL A 91 -1.31 -35.76 -20.58
CA VAL A 91 -0.42 -36.80 -20.02
C VAL A 91 -0.68 -37.03 -18.53
N ASP A 92 -1.14 -36.01 -17.80
CA ASP A 92 -1.51 -36.10 -16.38
C ASP A 92 -2.77 -36.96 -16.14
N GLU A 93 -3.74 -36.94 -17.06
CA GLU A 93 -4.98 -37.75 -16.95
C GLU A 93 -4.78 -39.26 -17.22
N VAL A 94 -3.63 -39.70 -17.72
CA VAL A 94 -3.40 -41.09 -18.19
C VAL A 94 -2.51 -41.90 -17.22
N ASP A 95 -2.42 -41.52 -15.93
CA ASP A 95 -1.50 -42.10 -14.93
C ASP A 95 -0.01 -42.06 -15.37
N GLY A 96 0.33 -41.09 -16.22
CA GLY A 96 1.66 -40.89 -16.80
C GLY A 96 2.55 -39.92 -16.02
N HIS A 97 2.64 -40.04 -14.68
CA HIS A 97 3.45 -39.15 -13.83
C HIS A 97 4.96 -39.11 -14.15
N PHE A 98 5.44 -39.99 -15.04
CA PHE A 98 6.85 -40.13 -15.41
C PHE A 98 7.18 -39.55 -16.80
N SER A 99 6.22 -39.52 -17.73
CA SER A 99 6.40 -38.99 -19.10
C SER A 99 6.54 -37.46 -19.15
N VAL A 100 5.90 -36.76 -18.21
CA VAL A 100 6.00 -35.30 -18.05
C VAL A 100 7.43 -34.87 -17.69
N LEU A 101 8.16 -35.69 -16.92
CA LEU A 101 9.46 -35.33 -16.34
C LEU A 101 10.59 -35.18 -17.38
N GLU A 102 10.69 -36.07 -18.35
CA GLU A 102 11.77 -36.02 -19.36
C GLU A 102 11.54 -34.93 -20.41
N ILE A 103 10.28 -34.66 -20.74
CA ILE A 103 9.90 -33.51 -21.60
C ILE A 103 10.30 -32.21 -20.90
N ILE A 104 9.99 -32.08 -19.60
CA ILE A 104 10.36 -30.91 -18.80
C ILE A 104 11.89 -30.74 -18.70
N LYS A 105 12.66 -31.82 -18.45
CA LYS A 105 14.13 -31.76 -18.36
C LYS A 105 14.79 -31.37 -19.68
N MET A 106 14.37 -31.96 -20.81
CA MET A 106 14.92 -31.65 -22.13
C MET A 106 14.58 -30.20 -22.56
N MET A 107 13.38 -29.71 -22.23
CA MET A 107 13.01 -28.33 -22.50
C MET A 107 13.77 -27.34 -21.62
N HIS A 108 13.99 -27.65 -20.33
CA HIS A 108 14.83 -26.83 -19.46
C HIS A 108 16.25 -26.70 -20.02
N HIS A 109 16.85 -27.78 -20.49
CA HIS A 109 18.21 -27.75 -21.05
C HIS A 109 18.28 -26.90 -22.34
N LYS A 110 17.32 -27.03 -23.25
CA LYS A 110 17.27 -26.22 -24.49
C LYS A 110 16.92 -24.75 -24.27
N LEU A 111 16.00 -24.45 -23.33
CA LEU A 111 15.61 -23.07 -23.01
C LEU A 111 16.73 -22.31 -22.29
N SER A 112 17.65 -23.03 -21.65
CA SER A 112 18.87 -22.46 -21.08
C SER A 112 19.88 -22.02 -22.16
N ASP A 113 19.85 -22.64 -23.35
CA ASP A 113 20.70 -22.30 -24.49
C ASP A 113 20.12 -21.17 -25.37
N LEU A 114 18.79 -20.95 -25.32
CA LEU A 114 18.16 -19.81 -25.95
C LEU A 114 18.43 -18.56 -25.10
N GLN A 115 19.26 -17.64 -25.61
CA GLN A 115 19.40 -16.30 -25.04
C GLN A 115 18.07 -15.54 -25.19
N LEU A 116 17.14 -15.79 -24.25
CA LEU A 116 15.88 -15.07 -24.20
C LEU A 116 16.17 -13.59 -23.96
N PRO A 117 15.52 -12.67 -24.70
CA PRO A 117 15.77 -11.25 -24.58
C PRO A 117 15.46 -10.78 -23.15
N ALA A 118 16.29 -9.87 -22.64
CA ALA A 118 16.11 -9.28 -21.31
C ALA A 118 14.70 -8.69 -21.16
N PHE A 119 14.04 -9.08 -20.07
CA PHE A 119 12.65 -8.75 -19.77
C PHE A 119 12.38 -7.23 -19.75
N PRO A 120 11.41 -6.72 -20.53
CA PRO A 120 10.77 -5.44 -20.23
C PRO A 120 9.79 -5.59 -19.06
N LEU A 121 9.56 -4.51 -18.33
CA LEU A 121 8.78 -4.44 -17.07
C LEU A 121 7.27 -4.76 -17.20
N GLU A 122 6.74 -5.01 -18.39
CA GLU A 122 5.32 -5.33 -18.65
C GLU A 122 5.24 -6.54 -19.60
N PRO A 123 4.96 -7.76 -19.11
CA PRO A 123 4.87 -8.94 -19.96
C PRO A 123 3.52 -9.01 -20.69
N ALA A 124 3.55 -9.30 -21.98
CA ALA A 124 2.37 -9.59 -22.79
C ALA A 124 1.60 -10.82 -22.26
N GLU A 125 0.32 -10.92 -22.57
CA GLU A 125 -0.62 -11.93 -22.03
C GLU A 125 -0.11 -13.38 -22.20
N TRP A 126 0.59 -13.70 -23.29
CA TRP A 126 1.18 -15.03 -23.52
C TRP A 126 2.43 -15.31 -22.68
N GLN A 127 3.17 -14.27 -22.31
CA GLN A 127 4.34 -14.38 -21.43
C GLN A 127 3.89 -14.62 -19.99
N GLN A 128 2.73 -14.08 -19.60
CA GLN A 128 2.07 -14.39 -18.33
C GLN A 128 1.60 -15.84 -18.28
N HIS A 129 0.98 -16.35 -19.35
CA HIS A 129 0.63 -17.76 -19.48
C HIS A 129 1.86 -18.68 -19.45
N TRP A 130 2.96 -18.27 -20.08
CA TRP A 130 4.22 -19.04 -20.05
C TRP A 130 4.81 -19.07 -18.63
N LEU A 131 4.87 -17.93 -17.94
CA LEU A 131 5.27 -17.85 -16.53
C LEU A 131 4.40 -18.72 -15.62
N MET A 132 3.10 -18.82 -15.92
CA MET A 132 2.16 -19.67 -15.18
C MET A 132 2.45 -21.17 -15.37
N VAL A 133 2.79 -21.60 -16.59
CA VAL A 133 3.15 -22.99 -16.91
C VAL A 133 4.51 -23.33 -16.30
N VAL A 134 5.53 -22.46 -16.40
CA VAL A 134 6.82 -22.65 -15.72
C VAL A 134 6.65 -22.72 -14.21
N SER A 135 5.86 -21.82 -13.61
CA SER A 135 5.59 -21.80 -12.17
C SER A 135 4.88 -23.08 -11.71
N SER A 136 3.93 -23.59 -12.50
CA SER A 136 3.23 -24.85 -12.21
C SER A 136 4.16 -26.07 -12.33
N MET A 137 5.05 -26.08 -13.34
CA MET A 137 6.09 -27.10 -13.51
C MET A 137 7.07 -27.11 -12.33
N LEU A 138 7.53 -25.95 -11.89
CA LEU A 138 8.46 -25.80 -10.76
C LEU A 138 7.80 -26.16 -9.42
N ARG A 139 6.53 -25.78 -9.21
CA ARG A 139 5.74 -26.16 -8.03
C ARG A 139 5.56 -27.67 -7.94
N PHE A 140 5.31 -28.33 -9.07
CA PHE A 140 5.19 -29.80 -9.13
C PHE A 140 6.53 -30.50 -8.83
N MET A 141 7.65 -29.99 -9.37
CA MET A 141 8.99 -30.51 -9.08
C MET A 141 9.36 -30.40 -7.60
N TYR A 142 9.06 -29.26 -6.96
CA TYR A 142 9.29 -29.04 -5.54
C TYR A 142 8.44 -29.98 -4.66
N LEU A 143 7.13 -30.05 -4.92
CA LEU A 143 6.22 -30.89 -4.15
C LEU A 143 6.55 -32.39 -4.26
N LYS A 144 7.09 -32.86 -5.39
CA LYS A 144 7.48 -34.27 -5.55
C LYS A 144 8.83 -34.59 -4.89
N TRP A 145 9.77 -33.64 -4.86
CA TRP A 145 11.06 -33.82 -4.21
C TRP A 145 10.92 -33.92 -2.68
N VAL A 146 10.05 -33.09 -2.10
CA VAL A 146 9.75 -33.10 -0.65
C VAL A 146 9.01 -34.36 -0.21
N ASN A 147 8.23 -35.00 -1.10
CA ASN A 147 7.36 -36.14 -0.77
C ASN A 147 7.91 -37.53 -1.18
N MET A 148 9.16 -37.66 -1.65
CA MET A 148 9.76 -38.95 -2.01
C MET A 148 10.62 -39.51 -0.87
N PRO A 149 10.44 -40.78 -0.46
CA PRO A 149 11.44 -41.49 0.34
C PRO A 149 12.73 -41.57 -0.48
N HIS A 150 13.81 -40.97 0.03
CA HIS A 150 15.13 -41.15 -0.57
C HIS A 150 15.61 -42.56 -0.23
N ASP A 151 15.41 -43.51 -1.13
CA ASP A 151 15.98 -44.85 -0.99
C ASP A 151 17.51 -44.72 -0.89
N ASN A 152 18.08 -45.28 0.18
CA ASN A 152 19.51 -45.23 0.52
C ASN A 152 20.44 -45.98 -0.46
N ASP A 153 19.94 -46.48 -1.59
CA ASP A 153 20.71 -47.28 -2.56
C ASP A 153 21.52 -46.43 -3.56
N PHE A 154 21.57 -45.11 -3.40
CA PHE A 154 22.54 -44.24 -4.10
C PHE A 154 23.98 -44.32 -3.54
N ALA A 155 24.35 -45.44 -2.92
CA ALA A 155 25.64 -45.64 -2.29
C ALA A 155 26.74 -46.19 -3.23
N ASP A 156 26.48 -46.34 -4.54
CA ASP A 156 27.51 -46.74 -5.50
C ASP A 156 27.92 -45.61 -6.45
N GLY A 157 29.02 -44.95 -6.09
CA GLY A 157 30.15 -44.81 -7.02
C GLY A 157 30.29 -43.55 -7.87
N ASN A 158 29.35 -42.60 -7.91
CA ASN A 158 29.56 -41.31 -8.60
C ASN A 158 28.99 -40.13 -7.79
N GLN A 159 29.89 -39.36 -7.19
CA GLN A 159 29.62 -38.30 -6.21
C GLN A 159 29.21 -36.94 -6.83
N GLU A 160 28.72 -36.88 -8.07
CA GLU A 160 28.46 -35.60 -8.77
C GLU A 160 26.99 -35.25 -9.05
N ASP A 161 26.02 -36.15 -8.83
CA ASP A 161 24.60 -35.90 -9.16
C ASP A 161 23.68 -35.63 -7.94
N SER A 162 24.23 -35.22 -6.80
CA SER A 162 23.41 -34.50 -5.81
C SER A 162 23.26 -33.06 -6.29
N LEU A 163 22.08 -32.69 -6.82
CA LEU A 163 21.74 -31.31 -7.20
C LEU A 163 22.23 -30.33 -6.11
N SER A 164 23.28 -29.56 -6.43
CA SER A 164 23.90 -28.69 -5.43
C SER A 164 22.94 -27.56 -5.03
N PRO A 165 22.95 -27.09 -3.77
CA PRO A 165 22.14 -25.95 -3.31
C PRO A 165 22.28 -24.68 -4.17
N ALA A 166 23.36 -24.54 -4.95
CA ALA A 166 23.56 -23.42 -5.85
C ALA A 166 22.57 -23.39 -7.03
N VAL A 167 22.04 -24.54 -7.45
CA VAL A 167 21.09 -24.65 -8.56
C VAL A 167 19.67 -24.26 -8.12
N LEU A 168 19.32 -24.47 -6.85
CA LEU A 168 17.99 -24.15 -6.30
C LEU A 168 17.85 -22.68 -5.82
N ARG A 169 18.97 -21.98 -5.63
CA ARG A 169 19.02 -20.60 -5.11
C ARG A 169 18.20 -19.61 -5.97
N PRO A 170 18.29 -19.60 -7.32
CA PRO A 170 17.47 -18.71 -8.16
C PRO A 170 15.96 -19.04 -8.13
N HIS A 171 15.61 -20.30 -7.89
CA HIS A 171 14.22 -20.79 -7.87
C HIS A 171 13.51 -20.46 -6.56
N HIS A 172 14.20 -20.62 -5.43
CA HIS A 172 13.74 -20.09 -4.14
C HIS A 172 13.67 -18.57 -4.20
N ASP A 173 14.69 -17.91 -4.73
CA ASP A 173 14.70 -16.46 -4.90
C ASP A 173 13.52 -15.93 -5.71
N PHE A 174 13.05 -16.61 -6.76
CA PHE A 174 11.90 -16.13 -7.54
C PHE A 174 10.56 -16.27 -6.80
N LEU A 175 10.32 -17.42 -6.15
CA LEU A 175 9.10 -17.64 -5.37
C LEU A 175 9.06 -16.79 -4.10
N PHE A 176 10.20 -16.70 -3.42
CA PHE A 176 10.37 -15.84 -2.26
C PHE A 176 10.40 -14.37 -2.66
N ARG A 177 10.99 -13.90 -3.77
CA ARG A 177 10.90 -12.48 -4.20
C ARG A 177 9.47 -12.07 -4.55
N ASN A 178 8.72 -12.89 -5.29
CA ASN A 178 7.31 -12.61 -5.54
C ASN A 178 6.48 -12.59 -4.24
N PHE A 179 6.84 -13.42 -3.26
CA PHE A 179 6.23 -13.35 -1.94
C PHE A 179 6.79 -12.21 -1.09
N VAL A 180 8.05 -11.78 -1.24
CA VAL A 180 8.64 -10.59 -0.58
C VAL A 180 7.87 -9.40 -1.07
N ASP A 181 7.72 -9.21 -2.37
CA ASP A 181 6.95 -8.08 -2.89
C ASP A 181 5.50 -8.15 -2.41
N LYS A 182 4.92 -9.36 -2.23
CA LYS A 182 3.58 -9.56 -1.64
C LYS A 182 3.51 -9.49 -0.12
N PHE A 183 4.59 -9.72 0.62
CA PHE A 183 4.70 -9.77 2.09
C PHE A 183 5.18 -8.43 2.63
N VAL A 184 6.12 -7.81 1.94
CA VAL A 184 6.35 -6.37 1.95
C VAL A 184 5.12 -5.67 1.37
N ALA A 185 4.27 -6.26 0.51
CA ALA A 185 2.95 -5.67 0.24
C ALA A 185 1.86 -6.04 1.26
N SER A 186 1.90 -7.14 1.98
CA SER A 186 0.83 -7.46 2.96
C SER A 186 1.19 -7.00 4.38
N GLY A 187 2.47 -6.83 4.67
CA GLY A 187 3.05 -6.21 5.86
C GLY A 187 3.58 -4.79 5.62
N SER A 188 3.80 -4.35 4.37
CA SER A 188 4.14 -2.94 4.01
C SER A 188 3.32 -2.32 2.86
N ALA A 189 2.41 -3.04 2.20
CA ALA A 189 1.31 -2.46 1.40
C ALA A 189 -0.02 -2.64 2.12
N ALA A 190 0.02 -2.22 3.38
CA ALA A 190 -1.02 -1.33 3.80
C ALA A 190 -1.09 -0.14 2.82
N VAL A 191 -1.78 -0.30 1.69
CA VAL A 191 -2.10 0.86 0.87
C VAL A 191 -3.05 1.67 1.72
N VAL A 192 -2.64 2.89 2.06
CA VAL A 192 -3.48 3.84 2.78
C VAL A 192 -4.09 4.78 1.75
N GLY A 193 -5.41 4.79 1.68
CA GLY A 193 -6.14 5.79 0.90
C GLY A 193 -6.20 7.09 1.66
N ILE A 194 -5.94 8.21 0.98
CA ILE A 194 -6.13 9.56 1.52
C ILE A 194 -7.02 10.31 0.53
N VAL A 195 -8.18 10.77 0.98
CA VAL A 195 -9.11 11.55 0.13
C VAL A 195 -9.02 13.02 0.52
N GLY A 196 -8.55 13.85 -0.40
CA GLY A 196 -8.32 15.28 -0.23
C GLY A 196 -6.84 15.64 -0.28
N GLY A 197 -6.42 16.33 -1.33
CA GLY A 197 -5.06 16.81 -1.59
C GLY A 197 -4.73 18.18 -0.96
N GLY A 198 -5.46 18.59 0.06
CA GLY A 198 -5.16 19.80 0.85
C GLY A 198 -4.04 19.59 1.86
N MET A 199 -3.72 20.63 2.64
CA MET A 199 -2.65 20.59 3.66
C MET A 199 -2.75 19.39 4.62
N ALA A 200 -3.96 19.04 5.08
CA ALA A 200 -4.15 17.89 5.97
C ALA A 200 -3.81 16.56 5.28
N GLY A 201 -4.32 16.32 4.07
CA GLY A 201 -4.06 15.08 3.35
C GLY A 201 -2.60 14.94 2.93
N VAL A 202 -1.97 16.02 2.50
CA VAL A 202 -0.54 16.01 2.14
C VAL A 202 0.34 15.82 3.38
N ALA A 203 0.02 16.45 4.52
CA ALA A 203 0.73 16.21 5.78
C ALA A 203 0.63 14.73 6.20
N ALA A 204 -0.56 14.12 6.07
CA ALA A 204 -0.76 12.70 6.34
C ALA A 204 0.05 11.81 5.37
N ALA A 205 0.02 12.14 4.07
CA ALA A 205 0.74 11.42 3.03
C ALA A 205 2.24 11.41 3.30
N ARG A 206 2.83 12.55 3.70
CA ARG A 206 4.25 12.69 4.04
C ARG A 206 4.67 11.84 5.23
N VAL A 207 3.84 11.80 6.28
CA VAL A 207 4.12 10.95 7.45
C VAL A 207 4.15 9.49 7.05
N LEU A 208 3.12 9.01 6.34
CA LEU A 208 3.01 7.62 5.91
C LEU A 208 4.10 7.22 4.91
N SER A 209 4.38 8.07 3.92
CA SER A 209 5.41 7.77 2.91
C SER A 209 6.81 7.75 3.52
N SER A 210 7.09 8.58 4.52
CA SER A 210 8.38 8.59 5.23
C SER A 210 8.69 7.30 5.99
N THR A 211 7.66 6.49 6.28
CA THR A 211 7.81 5.17 6.91
C THR A 211 7.75 4.03 5.90
N GLY A 212 7.77 4.33 4.59
CA GLY A 212 7.72 3.35 3.51
C GLY A 212 6.32 2.82 3.18
N VAL A 213 5.27 3.33 3.83
CA VAL A 213 3.88 2.91 3.56
C VAL A 213 3.44 3.46 2.20
N SER A 214 2.83 2.59 1.39
CA SER A 214 2.26 2.99 0.10
C SER A 214 0.99 3.82 0.29
N VAL A 215 0.93 4.99 -0.33
CA VAL A 215 -0.19 5.92 -0.21
C VAL A 215 -0.87 6.11 -1.56
N ARG A 216 -2.21 6.06 -1.58
CA ARG A 216 -3.02 6.56 -2.69
C ARG A 216 -3.67 7.86 -2.29
N LEU A 217 -3.21 8.97 -2.86
CA LEU A 217 -3.72 10.31 -2.59
C LEU A 217 -4.73 10.71 -3.68
N TYR A 218 -6.00 10.69 -3.32
CA TYR A 218 -7.12 11.06 -4.17
C TYR A 218 -7.42 12.55 -4.07
N GLU A 219 -7.41 13.24 -5.21
CA GLU A 219 -7.79 14.65 -5.31
C GLU A 219 -8.65 14.84 -6.56
N ARG A 220 -9.76 15.58 -6.41
CA ARG A 220 -10.68 15.87 -7.51
C ARG A 220 -10.08 16.88 -8.46
N GLU A 221 -9.39 17.88 -7.92
CA GLU A 221 -8.75 18.93 -8.71
C GLU A 221 -7.42 18.46 -9.30
N ALA A 222 -6.98 19.07 -10.41
CA ALA A 222 -5.70 18.69 -11.03
C ALA A 222 -4.47 19.03 -10.15
N ALA A 223 -4.61 20.03 -9.27
CA ALA A 223 -3.56 20.53 -8.39
C ALA A 223 -3.84 20.16 -6.92
N LEU A 224 -2.77 19.95 -6.17
CA LEU A 224 -2.84 19.84 -4.70
C LEU A 224 -2.93 21.23 -4.07
N GLY A 225 -3.39 21.30 -2.83
CA GLY A 225 -3.35 22.51 -2.01
C GLY A 225 -4.70 22.96 -1.49
N GLY A 226 -5.80 22.61 -2.18
CA GLY A 226 -7.15 22.98 -1.78
C GLY A 226 -7.24 24.48 -1.49
N ARG A 227 -7.54 24.86 -0.23
CA ARG A 227 -7.63 26.26 0.21
C ARG A 227 -6.29 27.02 0.25
N LEU A 228 -5.17 26.38 -0.07
CA LEU A 228 -3.90 27.07 -0.33
C LEU A 228 -3.81 27.59 -1.77
N GLY A 229 -4.79 27.24 -2.62
CA GLY A 229 -4.79 27.50 -4.05
C GLY A 229 -4.48 28.95 -4.41
N ALA A 230 -3.63 29.13 -5.41
CA ALA A 230 -3.35 30.41 -6.03
C ALA A 230 -4.06 30.53 -7.39
N ALA A 231 -4.36 31.75 -7.79
CA ALA A 231 -4.93 32.02 -9.11
C ALA A 231 -4.00 32.92 -9.91
N ARG A 232 -3.92 32.65 -11.22
CA ARG A 232 -3.21 33.54 -12.14
C ARG A 232 -4.08 34.77 -12.43
N LEU A 233 -3.49 35.95 -12.22
CA LEU A 233 -4.01 37.27 -12.58
C LEU A 233 -2.96 37.96 -13.45
N GLY A 234 -3.12 37.83 -14.77
CA GLY A 234 -2.08 38.22 -15.74
C GLY A 234 -0.78 37.44 -15.53
N GLU A 235 0.29 38.15 -15.18
CA GLU A 235 1.63 37.59 -14.94
C GLU A 235 1.92 37.36 -13.44
N HIS A 236 0.90 37.46 -12.59
CA HIS A 236 1.00 37.32 -11.14
C HIS A 236 0.26 36.07 -10.67
N TRP A 237 0.90 35.31 -9.78
CA TRP A 237 0.24 34.31 -8.95
C TRP A 237 -0.27 35.00 -7.69
N VAL A 238 -1.58 34.91 -7.45
CA VAL A 238 -2.25 35.63 -6.36
C VAL A 238 -2.87 34.62 -5.41
N GLY A 239 -2.55 34.73 -4.12
CA GLY A 239 -3.15 33.91 -3.08
C GLY A 239 -4.57 34.36 -2.78
N LEU A 240 -5.58 33.62 -3.27
CA LEU A 240 -7.00 33.92 -3.03
C LEU A 240 -7.62 33.05 -1.93
N GLY A 241 -6.90 32.03 -1.43
CA GLY A 241 -7.29 31.20 -0.29
C GLY A 241 -6.65 31.64 1.02
N ALA A 242 -5.90 30.74 1.67
CA ALA A 242 -5.07 31.07 2.82
C ALA A 242 -3.96 32.03 2.37
N THR A 243 -3.87 33.17 3.04
CA THR A 243 -3.03 34.30 2.60
C THR A 243 -1.67 34.35 3.29
N TYR A 244 -1.56 33.73 4.46
CA TYR A 244 -0.32 33.62 5.24
C TYR A 244 -0.46 32.47 6.23
N VAL A 245 0.67 32.08 6.82
CA VAL A 245 0.76 31.05 7.85
C VAL A 245 1.47 31.62 9.07
N LYS A 246 0.98 31.27 10.26
CA LYS A 246 1.68 31.48 11.52
C LYS A 246 1.92 30.12 12.15
N ALA A 247 3.15 29.86 12.59
CA ALA A 247 3.49 28.64 13.30
C ALA A 247 3.67 28.91 14.79
N LYS A 248 2.86 28.22 15.59
CA LYS A 248 2.81 28.31 17.05
C LYS A 248 3.22 26.99 17.67
N ASP A 249 2.68 25.89 17.15
CA ASP A 249 2.99 24.54 17.60
C ASP A 249 4.45 24.16 17.30
N PRO A 250 5.17 23.53 18.25
CA PRO A 250 6.56 23.14 18.04
C PRO A 250 6.79 22.21 16.84
N LEU A 251 5.89 21.25 16.57
CA LEU A 251 6.02 20.33 15.44
C LEU A 251 5.89 21.08 14.13
N PHE A 252 4.90 21.97 14.04
CA PHE A 252 4.67 22.76 12.84
C PHE A 252 5.75 23.83 12.62
N LYS A 253 6.33 24.38 13.70
CA LYS A 253 7.51 25.27 13.60
C LYS A 253 8.71 24.56 13.00
N ALA A 254 8.97 23.32 13.41
CA ALA A 254 10.06 22.54 12.84
C ALA A 254 9.83 22.26 11.35
N GLU A 255 8.60 21.95 10.95
CA GLU A 255 8.27 21.75 9.54
C GLU A 255 8.37 23.04 8.71
N MET A 256 7.87 24.16 9.23
CA MET A 256 8.03 25.47 8.58
C MET A 256 9.51 25.82 8.36
N ALA A 257 10.38 25.54 9.34
CA ALA A 257 11.82 25.77 9.20
C ALA A 257 12.43 24.94 8.06
N LYS A 258 12.01 23.67 7.89
CA LYS A 258 12.44 22.85 6.75
C LYS A 258 11.98 23.44 5.42
N TRP A 259 10.73 23.91 5.33
CA TRP A 259 10.24 24.55 4.09
C TRP A 259 11.01 25.83 3.78
N GLU A 260 11.43 26.60 4.79
CA GLU A 260 12.30 27.76 4.60
C GLU A 260 13.70 27.36 4.10
N GLU A 261 14.31 26.31 4.69
CA GLU A 261 15.60 25.77 4.24
C GLU A 261 15.56 25.26 2.79
N LEU A 262 14.44 24.65 2.39
CA LEU A 262 14.20 24.17 1.02
C LEU A 262 13.78 25.28 0.05
N GLY A 263 13.59 26.52 0.52
CA GLY A 263 13.13 27.65 -0.29
C GLY A 263 11.66 27.58 -0.71
N LEU A 264 10.88 26.66 -0.13
CA LEU A 264 9.43 26.53 -0.34
C LEU A 264 8.63 27.53 0.49
N ALA A 265 9.20 28.10 1.55
CA ALA A 265 8.57 29.11 2.36
C ALA A 265 9.54 30.27 2.67
N SER A 266 8.99 31.41 3.07
CA SER A 266 9.77 32.52 3.62
C SER A 266 8.96 33.35 4.61
N GLU A 267 9.64 34.04 5.49
CA GLU A 267 9.04 35.12 6.28
C GLU A 267 8.53 36.25 5.37
N TRP A 268 7.28 36.65 5.59
CA TRP A 268 6.65 37.82 5.00
C TRP A 268 6.81 39.01 5.95
N MET A 269 7.61 39.99 5.53
CA MET A 269 7.88 41.22 6.29
C MET A 269 6.68 42.19 6.22
N VAL A 270 5.62 41.88 6.96
CA VAL A 270 4.33 42.60 6.96
C VAL A 270 4.38 44.03 7.51
N GLY A 271 5.44 44.42 8.24
CA GLY A 271 5.45 45.68 9.00
C GLY A 271 4.54 45.58 10.23
N THR A 272 3.87 46.67 10.62
CA THR A 272 2.87 46.68 11.70
C THR A 272 1.47 46.51 11.08
N PRO A 273 0.69 45.47 11.47
CA PRO A 273 -0.69 45.33 10.99
C PRO A 273 -1.57 46.51 11.42
N HIS A 274 -2.63 46.82 10.67
CA HIS A 274 -3.54 47.92 10.97
C HIS A 274 -5.00 47.45 11.16
N PHE A 275 -5.82 48.24 11.84
CA PHE A 275 -7.28 48.25 11.64
C PHE A 275 -7.69 49.43 10.78
N ILE A 276 -8.75 49.20 9.98
CA ILE A 276 -9.46 50.25 9.29
C ILE A 276 -10.80 50.49 9.97
N GLU A 277 -10.96 51.69 10.52
CA GLU A 277 -12.24 52.27 10.92
C GLU A 277 -12.80 53.00 9.69
N ALA A 278 -13.66 52.30 8.95
CA ALA A 278 -14.18 52.81 7.68
C ALA A 278 -15.12 54.01 7.92
N PRO A 279 -15.03 55.10 7.13
CA PRO A 279 -14.09 55.32 6.03
C PRO A 279 -12.79 56.02 6.46
N GLY A 280 -11.64 55.52 5.97
CA GLY A 280 -10.35 56.25 5.98
C GLY A 280 -9.61 56.36 7.31
N GLY A 281 -10.16 55.85 8.42
CA GLY A 281 -9.46 55.79 9.71
C GLY A 281 -8.51 54.61 9.78
N PHE A 282 -7.21 54.86 9.96
CA PHE A 282 -6.20 53.81 10.13
C PHE A 282 -5.60 53.85 11.53
N SER A 283 -5.53 52.71 12.20
CA SER A 283 -4.83 52.58 13.48
C SER A 283 -3.88 51.39 13.48
N GLU A 284 -2.67 51.60 14.00
CA GLU A 284 -1.70 50.53 14.17
C GLU A 284 -2.15 49.52 15.22
N LYS A 285 -1.77 48.26 15.02
CA LYS A 285 -1.99 47.14 15.95
C LYS A 285 -0.72 46.37 16.24
N PRO A 286 0.23 46.95 16.99
CA PRO A 286 1.46 46.26 17.35
C PRO A 286 1.19 44.94 18.11
N GLU A 287 0.09 44.82 18.85
CA GLU A 287 -0.28 43.60 19.58
C GLU A 287 -0.58 42.39 18.68
N LEU A 288 -0.94 42.61 17.40
CA LEU A 288 -1.14 41.52 16.43
C LEU A 288 0.19 40.96 15.89
N LYS A 289 1.30 41.59 16.28
CA LYS A 289 2.68 41.24 15.96
C LYS A 289 3.42 40.94 17.27
N ALA A 290 3.13 39.79 17.88
CA ALA A 290 3.99 39.29 18.95
C ALA A 290 5.42 39.05 18.40
N PRO A 291 6.49 39.33 19.18
CA PRO A 291 7.88 39.16 18.71
C PRO A 291 8.21 37.76 18.20
N THR A 292 7.44 36.75 18.63
CA THR A 292 7.59 35.34 18.26
C THR A 292 6.65 34.89 17.13
N ASP A 293 5.67 35.70 16.75
CA ASP A 293 4.67 35.37 15.71
C ASP A 293 5.17 35.88 14.35
N ARG A 294 6.06 35.10 13.71
CA ARG A 294 6.45 35.33 12.31
C ARG A 294 5.29 34.99 11.38
N TRP A 295 5.18 35.78 10.31
CA TRP A 295 4.19 35.58 9.25
C TRP A 295 4.93 34.93 8.10
N HIS A 296 4.46 33.79 7.61
CA HIS A 296 5.10 33.05 6.54
C HIS A 296 4.20 32.94 5.32
N VAL A 297 4.83 32.82 4.15
CA VAL A 297 4.18 32.59 2.86
C VAL A 297 4.93 31.50 2.11
N GLY A 298 4.22 30.72 1.29
CA GLY A 298 4.83 29.79 0.36
C GLY A 298 5.46 30.49 -0.83
N ARG A 299 6.48 29.87 -1.44
CA ARG A 299 7.20 30.36 -2.62
C ARG A 299 7.27 29.29 -3.72
N PRO A 300 6.89 29.60 -4.97
CA PRO A 300 6.45 30.91 -5.48
C PRO A 300 5.01 31.28 -5.09
N SER A 301 4.23 30.34 -4.57
CA SER A 301 2.86 30.52 -4.10
C SER A 301 2.63 29.71 -2.82
N MET A 302 1.48 29.88 -2.18
CA MET A 302 1.08 29.10 -1.00
C MET A 302 0.99 27.59 -1.26
N GLU A 303 0.83 27.16 -2.51
CA GLU A 303 0.74 25.74 -2.90
C GLU A 303 2.08 25.01 -2.78
N SER A 304 3.21 25.74 -2.81
CA SER A 304 4.54 25.16 -2.59
C SER A 304 4.67 24.36 -1.29
N LEU A 305 3.89 24.71 -0.27
CA LEU A 305 3.91 24.03 1.04
C LEU A 305 3.38 22.58 0.94
N VAL A 306 2.62 22.26 -0.10
CA VAL A 306 2.05 20.93 -0.36
C VAL A 306 2.63 20.25 -1.61
N GLU A 307 3.65 20.84 -2.22
CA GLU A 307 4.34 20.20 -3.34
C GLU A 307 5.03 18.91 -2.86
N LEU A 308 4.87 17.84 -3.64
CA LEU A 308 5.49 16.55 -3.37
C LEU A 308 6.78 16.43 -4.20
N SER A 309 7.88 16.15 -3.53
CA SER A 309 9.19 15.87 -4.12
C SER A 309 9.20 14.54 -4.88
N PRO A 310 10.15 14.35 -5.82
CA PRO A 310 10.31 13.07 -6.52
C PRO A 310 10.52 11.87 -5.58
N GLU A 311 11.14 12.08 -4.41
CA GLU A 311 11.35 11.02 -3.43
C GLU A 311 10.03 10.61 -2.77
N GLU A 312 9.22 11.57 -2.35
CA GLU A 312 7.89 11.31 -1.78
C GLU A 312 6.97 10.60 -2.79
N LEU A 313 7.07 10.96 -4.07
CA LEU A 313 6.29 10.34 -5.15
C LEU A 313 6.65 8.87 -5.45
N LYS A 314 7.76 8.34 -4.91
CA LYS A 314 8.04 6.90 -4.98
C LYS A 314 7.03 6.05 -4.19
N HIS A 315 6.46 6.63 -3.14
CA HIS A 315 5.54 5.96 -2.22
C HIS A 315 4.12 6.54 -2.29
N ILE A 316 3.92 7.70 -2.94
CA ILE A 316 2.62 8.34 -3.11
C ILE A 316 2.17 8.24 -4.56
N THR A 317 1.11 7.48 -4.79
CA THR A 317 0.37 7.46 -6.06
C THR A 317 -0.73 8.51 -6.02
N ARG A 318 -0.72 9.46 -6.98
CA ARG A 318 -1.83 10.42 -7.13
C ARG A 318 -2.97 9.78 -7.91
N CYS A 319 -4.17 9.91 -7.37
CA CYS A 319 -5.41 9.36 -7.90
C CYS A 319 -6.42 10.50 -8.15
N GLY A 320 -7.43 10.23 -8.96
CA GLY A 320 -8.48 11.20 -9.29
C GLY A 320 -9.57 11.32 -8.22
N GLU A 321 -10.75 11.75 -8.65
CA GLU A 321 -11.92 11.94 -7.79
C GLU A 321 -12.43 10.62 -7.18
N VAL A 322 -12.95 10.72 -5.96
CA VAL A 322 -13.66 9.64 -5.27
C VAL A 322 -15.13 10.03 -5.17
N ALA A 323 -15.99 9.28 -5.84
CA ALA A 323 -17.44 9.46 -5.83
C ALA A 323 -18.13 8.61 -4.76
N SER A 324 -17.51 7.50 -4.34
CA SER A 324 -18.05 6.62 -3.31
C SER A 324 -16.95 5.93 -2.51
N VAL A 325 -17.24 5.66 -1.24
CA VAL A 325 -16.43 4.79 -0.38
C VAL A 325 -17.33 3.78 0.34
N SER A 326 -16.87 2.54 0.44
CA SER A 326 -17.53 1.49 1.23
C SER A 326 -16.50 0.68 2.00
N TRP A 327 -16.93 0.11 3.13
CA TRP A 327 -16.14 -0.86 3.89
C TRP A 327 -16.62 -2.26 3.53
N GLU A 328 -15.70 -3.12 3.09
CA GLU A 328 -15.95 -4.54 2.83
C GLU A 328 -15.46 -5.38 4.01
N GLU A 329 -16.40 -5.96 4.75
CA GLU A 329 -16.11 -6.69 5.99
C GLU A 329 -15.29 -7.97 5.72
N GLU A 330 -15.55 -8.70 4.63
CA GLU A 330 -14.83 -9.93 4.29
C GLU A 330 -13.37 -9.70 3.88
N LEU A 331 -13.07 -8.52 3.34
CA LEU A 331 -11.73 -8.12 2.93
C LEU A 331 -11.03 -7.28 4.00
N GLU A 332 -11.76 -6.86 5.03
CA GLU A 332 -11.40 -5.79 5.94
C GLU A 332 -10.74 -4.60 5.21
N ALA A 333 -11.37 -4.13 4.14
CA ALA A 333 -10.77 -3.10 3.30
C ALA A 333 -11.79 -2.02 2.93
N TRP A 334 -11.28 -0.81 2.70
CA TRP A 334 -12.05 0.24 2.07
C TRP A 334 -11.99 0.10 0.56
N LEU A 335 -13.15 0.09 -0.09
CA LEU A 335 -13.26 0.25 -1.54
C LEU A 335 -13.58 1.70 -1.86
N LEU A 336 -12.78 2.30 -2.74
CA LEU A 336 -13.05 3.60 -3.35
C LEU A 336 -13.52 3.37 -4.78
N ASN A 337 -14.60 4.06 -5.17
CA ASN A 337 -15.24 3.93 -6.48
C ASN A 337 -15.62 2.47 -6.86
N GLY A 338 -15.73 1.57 -5.88
CA GLY A 338 -16.09 0.16 -6.05
C GLY A 338 -14.97 -0.77 -6.54
N SER A 339 -13.76 -0.26 -6.84
CA SER A 339 -12.65 -1.09 -7.35
C SER A 339 -11.33 -0.89 -6.62
N ASP A 340 -11.07 0.31 -6.13
CA ASP A 340 -9.79 0.63 -5.51
C ASP A 340 -9.80 0.23 -4.04
N SER A 341 -9.16 -0.91 -3.75
CA SER A 341 -9.05 -1.41 -2.37
C SER A 341 -7.85 -0.80 -1.63
N VAL A 342 -8.09 -0.32 -0.41
CA VAL A 342 -7.08 0.20 0.53
C VAL A 342 -7.34 -0.36 1.94
N SER A 343 -6.26 -0.59 2.69
CA SER A 343 -6.30 -1.23 4.01
C SER A 343 -6.70 -0.29 5.16
N ALA A 344 -6.49 1.01 4.99
CA ALA A 344 -6.90 2.08 5.88
C ALA A 344 -7.23 3.32 5.06
N LEU A 345 -8.06 4.21 5.62
CA LEU A 345 -8.57 5.39 4.93
C LEU A 345 -8.41 6.64 5.80
N ILE A 346 -7.88 7.71 5.22
CA ILE A 346 -7.88 9.05 5.81
C ILE A 346 -8.76 9.95 4.95
N LEU A 347 -9.83 10.49 5.53
CA LEU A 347 -10.67 11.49 4.88
C LEU A 347 -10.23 12.88 5.33
N ALA A 348 -9.57 13.59 4.43
CA ALA A 348 -8.99 14.93 4.63
C ALA A 348 -9.81 16.01 3.90
N LEU A 349 -11.14 15.93 4.01
CA LEU A 349 -12.11 16.76 3.31
C LEU A 349 -12.76 17.81 4.24
N PRO A 350 -13.35 18.89 3.68
CA PRO A 350 -14.33 19.69 4.42
C PRO A 350 -15.50 18.83 4.91
N LEU A 351 -16.21 19.27 5.95
CA LEU A 351 -17.20 18.44 6.64
C LEU A 351 -18.41 18.04 5.76
N ALA A 352 -19.02 18.93 4.98
CA ALA A 352 -20.09 18.58 4.03
C ALA A 352 -19.71 17.48 3.04
N PRO A 353 -18.67 17.65 2.19
CA PRO A 353 -18.31 16.62 1.22
C PRO A 353 -17.92 15.30 1.90
N LEU A 354 -17.31 15.34 3.10
CA LEU A 354 -17.05 14.16 3.91
C LEU A 354 -18.36 13.43 4.28
N ARG A 355 -19.38 14.17 4.77
CA ARG A 355 -20.68 13.61 5.14
C ARG A 355 -21.44 13.04 3.94
N SER A 356 -21.32 13.66 2.78
CA SER A 356 -21.94 13.16 1.54
C SER A 356 -21.25 11.92 0.99
N LEU A 357 -19.95 11.75 1.26
CA LEU A 357 -19.17 10.62 0.77
C LEU A 357 -19.40 9.34 1.56
N LEU A 358 -19.64 9.46 2.88
CA LEU A 358 -19.80 8.31 3.77
C LEU A 358 -21.25 7.83 3.84
N PRO A 359 -21.49 6.51 4.01
CA PRO A 359 -22.80 5.98 4.35
C PRO A 359 -23.34 6.62 5.63
N VAL A 360 -24.67 6.82 5.68
CA VAL A 360 -25.35 7.37 6.87
C VAL A 360 -25.01 6.53 8.10
N GLY A 361 -24.66 7.20 9.20
CA GLY A 361 -24.29 6.55 10.45
C GLY A 361 -22.82 6.15 10.58
N THR A 362 -22.00 6.22 9.52
CA THR A 362 -20.59 5.78 9.59
C THR A 362 -19.77 6.60 10.58
N ILE A 363 -20.07 7.88 10.74
CA ILE A 363 -19.38 8.81 11.64
C ILE A 363 -20.11 9.05 12.96
N GLU A 364 -21.24 8.38 13.18
CA GLU A 364 -21.95 8.45 14.46
C GLU A 364 -21.06 7.87 15.56
N GLY A 365 -20.75 8.70 16.56
CA GLY A 365 -19.81 8.36 17.64
C GLY A 365 -18.34 8.70 17.36
N LEU A 366 -17.96 8.99 16.11
CA LEU A 366 -16.61 9.49 15.76
C LEU A 366 -16.52 11.01 15.87
N VAL A 367 -17.61 11.69 15.51
CA VAL A 367 -17.73 13.15 15.55
C VAL A 367 -18.86 13.51 16.53
N PRO A 368 -18.67 14.49 17.43
CA PRO A 368 -19.72 14.98 18.31
C PRO A 368 -20.99 15.37 17.53
N ALA A 369 -22.17 15.03 18.07
CA ALA A 369 -23.45 15.27 17.38
C ALA A 369 -23.69 16.76 17.08
N ASP A 370 -23.26 17.66 17.97
CA ASP A 370 -23.40 19.10 17.75
C ASP A 370 -22.53 19.62 16.59
N LEU A 371 -21.46 18.89 16.25
CA LEU A 371 -20.64 19.14 15.07
C LEU A 371 -21.35 18.77 13.77
N LEU A 372 -22.21 17.75 13.81
CA LEU A 372 -22.98 17.27 12.66
C LEU A 372 -24.25 18.09 12.43
N GLU A 373 -24.79 18.73 13.47
CA GLU A 373 -26.05 19.49 13.42
C GLU A 373 -25.88 20.98 13.14
N LYS A 374 -24.73 21.57 13.50
CA LYS A 374 -24.48 23.01 13.29
C LYS A 374 -24.02 23.30 11.87
N ASP A 375 -24.56 24.37 11.30
CA ASP A 375 -24.09 24.94 10.05
C ASP A 375 -22.79 25.72 10.31
N PHE A 376 -21.66 25.02 10.16
CA PHE A 376 -20.33 25.60 10.31
C PHE A 376 -19.73 26.06 8.98
N GLU A 377 -20.43 25.86 7.87
CA GLU A 377 -19.87 26.03 6.53
C GLU A 377 -19.98 27.48 6.11
N LYS A 378 -19.03 28.27 6.60
CA LYS A 378 -18.97 29.68 6.28
C LYS A 378 -18.26 29.90 4.96
N ALA A 379 -18.97 30.44 3.99
CA ALA A 379 -18.36 30.84 2.74
C ALA A 379 -17.48 32.10 2.91
N ARG A 380 -16.48 32.25 2.05
CA ARG A 380 -15.65 33.45 1.93
C ARG A 380 -15.48 33.80 0.47
N VAL A 381 -15.45 35.10 0.14
CA VAL A 381 -15.08 35.58 -1.18
C VAL A 381 -13.76 36.33 -1.06
N ALA A 382 -12.82 36.04 -1.96
CA ALA A 382 -11.60 36.81 -2.13
C ALA A 382 -11.64 37.49 -3.49
N ALA A 383 -11.29 38.78 -3.53
CA ALA A 383 -11.16 39.53 -4.78
C ALA A 383 -9.79 40.21 -4.85
N ALA A 384 -9.21 40.25 -6.04
CA ALA A 384 -7.89 40.79 -6.29
C ALA A 384 -7.90 41.76 -7.47
N TRP A 385 -7.05 42.79 -7.38
CA TRP A 385 -6.87 43.78 -8.43
C TRP A 385 -5.40 44.11 -8.65
N VAL A 386 -5.05 44.31 -9.92
CA VAL A 386 -3.82 44.94 -10.37
C VAL A 386 -4.13 46.39 -10.70
N PHE A 387 -3.50 47.34 -10.00
CA PHE A 387 -3.72 48.76 -10.22
C PHE A 387 -2.68 49.37 -11.16
N ALA A 388 -3.11 50.35 -11.96
CA ALA A 388 -2.23 51.08 -12.88
C ALA A 388 -1.20 51.97 -12.18
N ALA A 389 -1.41 52.30 -10.90
CA ALA A 389 -0.48 53.06 -10.07
C ALA A 389 -0.50 52.51 -8.63
N PRO A 390 0.61 52.67 -7.87
CA PRO A 390 0.64 52.23 -6.49
C PRO A 390 -0.40 52.89 -5.59
N LEU A 391 -0.89 52.18 -4.58
CA LEU A 391 -1.89 52.72 -3.64
C LEU A 391 -1.29 53.59 -2.52
N GLU A 392 0.03 53.46 -2.27
CA GLU A 392 0.78 54.20 -1.23
C GLU A 392 0.13 54.13 0.17
N LEU A 393 -0.26 52.93 0.58
CA LEU A 393 -0.88 52.69 1.90
C LEU A 393 0.17 52.46 3.00
N PRO A 394 -0.09 52.88 4.25
CA PRO A 394 0.87 52.76 5.35
C PRO A 394 1.02 51.34 5.90
N PHE A 395 0.33 50.35 5.32
CA PHE A 395 0.31 48.97 5.75
C PHE A 395 0.37 48.00 4.57
N ARG A 396 0.83 46.79 4.84
CA ARG A 396 0.73 45.65 3.90
C ARG A 396 -0.46 44.76 4.19
N ILE A 397 -1.04 44.87 5.38
CA ILE A 397 -2.21 44.11 5.83
C ILE A 397 -3.02 44.93 6.81
N ALA A 398 -4.34 44.94 6.64
CA ALA A 398 -5.26 45.59 7.55
C ALA A 398 -6.55 44.80 7.71
N PHE A 399 -7.06 44.77 8.94
CA PHE A 399 -8.35 44.19 9.28
C PHE A 399 -9.41 45.28 9.26
N VAL A 400 -10.58 44.99 8.71
CA VAL A 400 -11.62 45.98 8.50
C VAL A 400 -12.81 45.64 9.38
N LYS A 401 -13.39 46.65 10.03
CA LYS A 401 -14.64 46.55 10.78
C LYS A 401 -15.76 47.26 10.03
N ASP A 402 -17.00 46.87 10.32
CA ASP A 402 -18.21 47.52 9.80
C ASP A 402 -18.22 47.65 8.27
N SER A 403 -17.80 46.57 7.60
CA SER A 403 -17.71 46.46 6.15
C SER A 403 -17.95 45.01 5.71
N PRO A 404 -18.49 44.80 4.49
CA PRO A 404 -18.35 43.56 3.75
C PRO A 404 -16.93 42.99 3.70
N ILE A 405 -15.93 43.87 3.68
CA ILE A 405 -14.52 43.48 3.68
C ILE A 405 -14.10 43.25 5.14
N SER A 406 -13.42 42.13 5.39
CA SER A 406 -12.86 41.79 6.70
C SER A 406 -11.34 41.90 6.74
N LEU A 407 -10.69 41.73 5.59
CA LEU A 407 -9.25 41.77 5.45
C LEU A 407 -8.87 42.44 4.12
N VAL A 408 -7.83 43.27 4.18
CA VAL A 408 -7.15 43.86 3.02
C VAL A 408 -5.68 43.52 3.14
N LEU A 409 -5.05 43.13 2.03
CA LEU A 409 -3.61 42.90 2.01
C LEU A 409 -2.99 43.25 0.65
N ASN A 410 -1.72 43.65 0.68
CA ASN A 410 -0.87 43.79 -0.48
C ASN A 410 -0.19 42.44 -0.76
N ASP A 411 -0.69 41.72 -1.75
CA ASP A 411 -0.23 40.38 -2.12
C ASP A 411 1.14 40.43 -2.79
N SER A 412 1.37 41.43 -3.64
CA SER A 412 2.68 41.66 -4.28
C SER A 412 3.82 41.90 -3.28
N SER A 413 3.49 42.35 -2.06
CA SER A 413 4.45 42.58 -0.99
C SER A 413 5.05 41.31 -0.37
N ARG A 414 4.55 40.13 -0.76
CA ARG A 414 5.00 38.79 -0.34
C ARG A 414 6.20 38.29 -1.16
N LEU A 415 6.35 38.77 -2.39
CA LEU A 415 7.47 38.47 -3.26
C LEU A 415 8.66 39.37 -2.87
N GLU A 416 9.89 38.90 -3.05
CA GLU A 416 11.09 39.66 -2.66
C GLU A 416 11.12 41.07 -3.26
N GLN A 417 11.70 42.01 -2.52
CA GLN A 417 11.92 43.38 -2.99
C GLN A 417 12.77 43.35 -4.27
N GLY A 418 12.19 43.76 -5.42
CA GLY A 418 12.95 43.94 -6.65
C GLY A 418 12.22 43.66 -7.96
N SER A 419 11.00 43.12 -7.96
CA SER A 419 10.24 43.03 -9.21
C SER A 419 9.59 44.37 -9.55
N GLU A 420 9.90 44.96 -10.72
CA GLU A 420 9.21 46.09 -11.36
C GLU A 420 7.73 45.80 -11.71
N LYS A 421 7.10 44.92 -10.96
CA LYS A 421 5.78 44.34 -11.23
C LYS A 421 4.70 45.19 -10.56
N ALA A 422 3.55 45.27 -11.24
CA ALA A 422 2.39 46.03 -10.79
C ALA A 422 1.92 45.58 -9.39
N GLU A 423 1.43 46.54 -8.60
CA GLU A 423 0.99 46.30 -7.23
C GLU A 423 -0.35 45.53 -7.23
N VAL A 424 -0.38 44.41 -6.50
CA VAL A 424 -1.55 43.53 -6.40
C VAL A 424 -2.12 43.60 -4.99
N TRP A 425 -3.41 43.94 -4.89
CA TRP A 425 -4.16 43.95 -3.64
C TRP A 425 -5.23 42.87 -3.64
N VAL A 426 -5.38 42.22 -2.50
CA VAL A 426 -6.41 41.22 -2.25
C VAL A 426 -7.27 41.70 -1.09
N VAL A 427 -8.58 41.52 -1.21
CA VAL A 427 -9.53 41.69 -0.11
C VAL A 427 -10.27 40.39 0.14
N GLN A 428 -10.59 40.12 1.40
CA GLN A 428 -11.43 38.99 1.79
C GLN A 428 -12.68 39.49 2.52
N THR A 429 -13.82 38.95 2.13
CA THR A 429 -15.12 39.38 2.67
C THR A 429 -15.42 38.73 4.00
N THR A 430 -16.35 39.29 4.77
CA THR A 430 -17.00 38.58 5.89
C THR A 430 -17.79 37.38 5.38
N THR A 431 -18.11 36.47 6.31
CA THR A 431 -18.84 35.23 6.03
C THR A 431 -20.31 35.49 5.75
N GLU A 432 -20.89 36.47 6.44
CA GLU A 432 -22.28 36.89 6.31
C GLU A 432 -22.54 37.49 4.93
N TRP A 433 -21.60 38.32 4.46
CA TRP A 433 -21.66 38.89 3.13
C TRP A 433 -21.57 37.77 2.09
N ALA A 434 -20.52 36.93 2.13
CA ALA A 434 -20.33 35.86 1.15
C ALA A 434 -21.56 34.94 1.00
N ALA A 435 -22.19 34.56 2.12
CA ALA A 435 -23.40 33.74 2.10
C ALA A 435 -24.57 34.40 1.34
N GLN A 436 -24.78 35.71 1.53
CA GLN A 436 -25.83 36.45 0.82
C GLN A 436 -25.56 36.51 -0.70
N TYR A 437 -24.32 36.77 -1.12
CA TYR A 437 -24.00 36.87 -2.55
C TYR A 437 -24.02 35.54 -3.29
N ILE A 438 -23.66 34.45 -2.61
CA ILE A 438 -23.80 33.10 -3.17
C ILE A 438 -25.26 32.79 -3.43
N LYS A 439 -26.15 33.13 -2.47
CA LYS A 439 -27.59 32.95 -2.62
C LYS A 439 -28.16 33.75 -3.80
N ASP A 440 -27.62 34.94 -4.04
CA ASP A 440 -28.04 35.82 -5.14
C ASP A 440 -27.42 35.42 -6.51
N ALA A 441 -26.55 34.39 -6.55
CA ALA A 441 -25.90 33.85 -7.75
C ALA A 441 -25.20 34.92 -8.62
N MET A 442 -24.54 35.88 -7.96
CA MET A 442 -23.98 37.06 -8.61
C MET A 442 -22.72 36.74 -9.45
N PRO A 443 -22.58 37.27 -10.68
CA PRO A 443 -21.40 37.02 -11.51
C PRO A 443 -20.10 37.61 -10.93
N GLU A 444 -18.96 36.97 -11.23
CA GLU A 444 -17.63 37.36 -10.73
C GLU A 444 -17.28 38.85 -10.98
N ALA A 445 -17.62 39.36 -12.17
CA ALA A 445 -17.34 40.76 -12.53
C ALA A 445 -18.11 41.75 -11.66
N GLU A 446 -19.33 41.41 -11.26
CA GLU A 446 -20.15 42.23 -10.37
C GLU A 446 -19.65 42.14 -8.92
N VAL A 447 -19.21 40.95 -8.49
CA VAL A 447 -18.55 40.74 -7.19
C VAL A 447 -17.32 41.65 -7.09
N CYS A 448 -16.46 41.63 -8.11
CA CYS A 448 -15.31 42.52 -8.18
C CYS A 448 -15.74 44.00 -8.14
N ALA A 449 -16.75 44.41 -8.89
CA ALA A 449 -17.19 45.80 -8.92
C ALA A 449 -17.79 46.28 -7.58
N VAL A 450 -18.52 45.42 -6.87
CA VAL A 450 -19.06 45.73 -5.53
C VAL A 450 -17.92 45.85 -4.52
N LEU A 451 -17.02 44.87 -4.48
CA LEU A 451 -15.92 44.86 -3.53
C LEU A 451 -14.88 45.95 -3.81
N LEU A 452 -14.67 46.34 -5.06
CA LEU A 452 -13.79 47.46 -5.41
C LEU A 452 -14.34 48.80 -4.93
N ARG A 453 -15.66 49.02 -5.08
CA ARG A 453 -16.34 50.22 -4.54
C ARG A 453 -16.25 50.25 -3.02
N GLU A 454 -16.47 49.11 -2.38
CA GLU A 454 -16.36 48.99 -0.94
C GLU A 454 -14.92 49.20 -0.47
N PHE A 455 -13.93 48.70 -1.21
CA PHE A 455 -12.53 48.92 -0.90
C PHE A 455 -12.14 50.40 -0.97
N SER A 456 -12.62 51.13 -1.99
CA SER A 456 -12.47 52.59 -2.07
C SER A 456 -13.13 53.31 -0.89
N ARG A 457 -14.35 52.91 -0.51
CA ARG A 457 -15.07 53.45 0.65
C ARG A 457 -14.29 53.24 1.94
N VAL A 458 -13.83 52.01 2.18
CA VAL A 458 -13.08 51.61 3.38
C VAL A 458 -11.80 52.45 3.50
N LEU A 459 -11.07 52.64 2.40
CA LEU A 459 -9.86 53.46 2.38
C LEU A 459 -10.14 54.98 2.42
N GLY A 460 -11.38 55.42 2.16
CA GLY A 460 -11.74 56.84 2.12
C GLY A 460 -11.07 57.61 0.98
N LYS A 461 -10.67 56.94 -0.11
CA LYS A 461 -10.01 57.53 -1.29
C LYS A 461 -10.43 56.85 -2.59
N ASP A 462 -10.33 57.61 -3.68
CA ASP A 462 -10.46 57.06 -5.02
C ASP A 462 -9.30 56.09 -5.33
N LEU A 463 -9.61 55.02 -6.04
CA LEU A 463 -8.64 54.01 -6.46
C LEU A 463 -8.16 54.28 -7.89
N PRO A 464 -6.88 54.00 -8.22
CA PRO A 464 -6.38 54.05 -9.58
C PRO A 464 -7.16 53.11 -10.52
N ALA A 465 -6.96 53.30 -11.83
CA ALA A 465 -7.55 52.41 -12.82
C ALA A 465 -7.11 50.96 -12.58
N VAL A 466 -8.09 50.04 -12.59
CA VAL A 466 -7.85 48.60 -12.52
C VAL A 466 -7.42 48.10 -13.89
N GLN A 467 -6.26 47.46 -13.96
CA GLN A 467 -5.76 46.82 -15.18
C GLN A 467 -6.29 45.40 -15.31
N GLN A 468 -6.37 44.67 -14.19
CA GLN A 468 -6.83 43.29 -14.13
C GLN A 468 -7.55 43.05 -12.81
N GLN A 469 -8.52 42.14 -12.81
CA GLN A 469 -9.26 41.74 -11.62
C GLN A 469 -9.60 40.26 -11.63
N LYS A 470 -9.80 39.68 -10.45
CA LYS A 470 -10.32 38.32 -10.28
C LYS A 470 -11.01 38.17 -8.93
N ALA A 471 -12.07 37.38 -8.88
CA ALA A 471 -12.65 36.93 -7.62
C ALA A 471 -12.78 35.41 -7.57
N LEU A 472 -12.69 34.86 -6.36
CA LEU A 472 -12.86 33.45 -6.08
C LEU A 472 -13.74 33.26 -4.85
N THR A 473 -14.69 32.33 -4.95
CA THR A 473 -15.61 31.98 -3.87
C THR A 473 -15.20 30.64 -3.27
N TRP A 474 -14.96 30.63 -1.97
CA TRP A 474 -14.75 29.43 -1.17
C TRP A 474 -16.03 29.10 -0.41
N VAL A 475 -16.74 28.05 -0.82
CA VAL A 475 -17.99 27.62 -0.17
C VAL A 475 -17.76 27.10 1.25
N TYR A 476 -16.57 26.52 1.49
CA TYR A 476 -16.13 25.99 2.80
C TYR A 476 -14.93 26.80 3.31
N GLY A 477 -15.12 28.11 3.49
CA GLY A 477 -14.04 29.09 3.64
C GLY A 477 -13.55 29.36 5.07
N ASP A 478 -14.35 29.11 6.10
CA ASP A 478 -14.02 29.44 7.50
C ASP A 478 -14.75 28.55 8.51
N MET A 479 -14.23 28.44 9.74
CA MET A 479 -14.75 27.57 10.80
C MET A 479 -14.54 28.15 12.22
N ASP A 480 -15.54 27.97 13.09
CA ASP A 480 -15.54 28.46 14.49
C ASP A 480 -15.31 27.36 15.55
N TYR A 481 -14.94 26.12 15.17
CA TYR A 481 -14.89 24.99 16.11
C TYR A 481 -13.59 24.17 16.03
N LYS A 482 -13.31 23.46 17.14
CA LYS A 482 -12.14 22.61 17.36
C LYS A 482 -12.55 21.24 17.92
N LEU A 483 -12.14 20.14 17.27
CA LEU A 483 -12.07 18.84 17.95
C LEU A 483 -10.90 18.81 18.94
N LEU A 484 -11.10 18.17 20.10
CA LEU A 484 -10.12 18.19 21.19
C LEU A 484 -8.80 17.51 20.82
N GLU A 485 -8.85 16.39 20.08
CA GLU A 485 -7.67 15.57 19.75
C GLU A 485 -7.03 15.86 18.39
N GLY A 486 -7.55 16.83 17.63
CA GLY A 486 -6.98 17.17 16.31
C GLY A 486 -7.33 16.20 15.18
N HIS A 487 -8.05 15.11 15.43
CA HIS A 487 -8.51 14.13 14.43
C HIS A 487 -9.67 13.30 15.04
N ALA A 488 -10.33 12.48 14.22
CA ALA A 488 -11.20 11.39 14.70
C ALA A 488 -10.70 10.04 14.19
N TRP A 489 -10.92 8.96 14.94
CA TRP A 489 -10.37 7.64 14.65
C TRP A 489 -11.37 6.52 14.93
N ASP A 490 -11.65 5.70 13.91
CA ASP A 490 -12.37 4.42 14.02
C ASP A 490 -11.34 3.29 13.94
N ALA A 491 -11.01 2.69 15.09
CA ALA A 491 -10.04 1.60 15.15
C ALA A 491 -10.54 0.33 14.43
N LYS A 492 -11.84 0.07 14.44
CA LYS A 492 -12.42 -1.15 13.86
C LYS A 492 -12.28 -1.14 12.35
N ARG A 493 -12.56 0.01 11.72
CA ARG A 493 -12.50 0.16 10.26
C ARG A 493 -11.21 0.80 9.76
N ARG A 494 -10.27 1.13 10.65
CA ARG A 494 -9.02 1.82 10.30
C ARG A 494 -9.27 3.14 9.53
N LEU A 495 -10.25 3.91 9.97
CA LEU A 495 -10.67 5.17 9.34
C LEU A 495 -10.29 6.36 10.21
N ALA A 496 -9.55 7.30 9.64
CA ALA A 496 -9.25 8.58 10.27
C ALA A 496 -9.96 9.73 9.55
N LEU A 497 -10.46 10.70 10.33
CA LEU A 497 -10.96 11.97 9.80
C LEU A 497 -9.98 13.09 10.18
N ALA A 498 -9.58 13.87 9.18
CA ALA A 498 -8.62 14.93 9.33
C ALA A 498 -9.06 16.21 8.61
N GLY A 499 -8.62 17.35 9.11
CA GLY A 499 -8.94 18.65 8.55
C GLY A 499 -8.61 19.79 9.51
N ASP A 500 -8.57 21.01 8.99
CA ASP A 500 -8.45 22.22 9.81
C ASP A 500 -9.56 22.33 10.87
N TRP A 501 -10.77 21.85 10.55
CA TRP A 501 -11.92 21.78 11.44
C TRP A 501 -11.72 20.82 12.63
N CYS A 502 -10.77 19.89 12.54
CA CYS A 502 -10.38 19.07 13.68
C CYS A 502 -9.50 19.85 14.68
N TYR A 503 -9.00 21.05 14.34
CA TYR A 503 -8.07 21.78 15.18
C TYR A 503 -8.41 23.26 15.32
N ASN A 504 -7.89 24.17 14.50
CA ASN A 504 -8.02 25.62 14.75
C ASN A 504 -8.45 26.43 13.51
N GLY A 505 -8.96 25.77 12.47
CA GLY A 505 -9.39 26.43 11.22
C GLY A 505 -8.27 27.04 10.39
N ARG A 506 -7.00 26.83 10.75
CA ARG A 506 -5.83 27.40 10.05
C ARG A 506 -4.99 26.31 9.39
N VAL A 507 -4.06 26.74 8.54
CA VAL A 507 -3.10 25.86 7.85
C VAL A 507 -2.31 24.99 8.84
N GLU A 508 -1.86 25.57 9.96
CA GLU A 508 -1.23 24.82 11.06
C GLU A 508 -2.14 23.70 11.58
N GLY A 509 -3.42 24.01 11.82
CA GLY A 509 -4.39 23.04 12.30
C GLY A 509 -4.65 21.91 11.31
N ALA A 510 -4.74 22.23 10.02
CA ALA A 510 -4.85 21.22 8.97
C ALA A 510 -3.63 20.29 8.96
N TRP A 511 -2.42 20.86 9.01
CA TRP A 511 -1.18 20.08 9.02
C TRP A 511 -1.10 19.16 10.23
N LEU A 512 -1.35 19.69 11.44
CA LEU A 512 -1.34 18.92 12.68
C LEU A 512 -2.39 17.81 12.66
N SER A 513 -3.57 18.08 12.12
CA SER A 513 -4.64 17.10 12.01
C SER A 513 -4.26 15.92 11.11
N GLY A 514 -3.72 16.22 9.92
CA GLY A 514 -3.21 15.19 9.01
C GLY A 514 -2.05 14.39 9.62
N HIS A 515 -1.11 15.08 10.26
CA HIS A 515 0.03 14.47 10.94
C HIS A 515 -0.42 13.49 12.04
N HIS A 516 -1.37 13.87 12.89
CA HIS A 516 -1.88 13.00 13.95
C HIS A 516 -2.70 11.83 13.39
N ALA A 517 -3.54 12.07 12.37
CA ALA A 517 -4.32 11.02 11.72
C ALA A 517 -3.41 9.93 11.12
N ALA A 518 -2.34 10.33 10.42
CA ALA A 518 -1.36 9.39 9.90
C ALA A 518 -0.66 8.59 11.01
N ASN A 519 -0.27 9.23 12.12
CA ASN A 519 0.33 8.50 13.24
C ASN A 519 -0.63 7.48 13.87
N LYS A 520 -1.94 7.74 13.92
CA LYS A 520 -2.93 6.73 14.35
C LYS A 520 -3.01 5.55 13.40
N VAL A 521 -2.98 5.81 12.09
CA VAL A 521 -2.92 4.74 11.08
C VAL A 521 -1.64 3.93 11.25
N LEU A 522 -0.48 4.58 11.45
CA LEU A 522 0.78 3.88 11.70
C LEU A 522 0.75 3.01 12.95
N GLN A 523 0.08 3.43 14.04
CA GLN A 523 -0.07 2.60 15.24
C GLN A 523 -0.80 1.26 14.98
N VAL A 524 -1.57 1.15 13.90
CA VAL A 524 -2.18 -0.13 13.48
C VAL A 524 -1.15 -1.08 12.87
N TYR A 525 -0.11 -0.51 12.23
CA TYR A 525 0.97 -1.22 11.54
C TYR A 525 2.28 -1.25 12.34
N ASP A 526 2.34 -0.56 13.49
CA ASP A 526 3.47 -0.55 14.40
C ASP A 526 3.49 -1.88 15.16
N LEU A 527 4.09 -2.88 14.53
CA LEU A 527 4.52 -4.12 15.16
C LEU A 527 5.60 -3.74 16.18
N SER A 528 5.17 -3.37 17.39
CA SER A 528 6.11 -2.96 18.44
C SER A 528 7.11 -4.08 18.71
N ILE A 529 8.36 -3.83 18.32
CA ILE A 529 9.48 -4.76 18.45
C ILE A 529 9.85 -4.83 19.93
N THR A 530 9.84 -6.04 20.50
CA THR A 530 10.20 -6.29 21.90
C THR A 530 11.34 -7.31 21.99
N GLU A 531 11.94 -7.47 23.17
CA GLU A 531 12.99 -8.48 23.41
C GLU A 531 12.50 -9.90 23.05
N ASN A 532 13.36 -10.69 22.40
CA ASN A 532 13.10 -12.07 21.97
C ASN A 532 11.92 -12.24 20.99
N THR A 533 11.58 -11.20 20.23
CA THR A 533 10.60 -11.28 19.14
C THR A 533 11.17 -12.05 17.94
N VAL A 534 10.28 -12.75 17.21
CA VAL A 534 10.57 -13.36 15.90
C VAL A 534 11.12 -12.31 14.93
N LEU A 535 12.23 -12.62 14.26
CA LEU A 535 12.80 -11.70 13.27
C LEU A 535 11.81 -11.45 12.11
N TYR A 536 11.90 -10.29 11.45
CA TYR A 536 11.03 -10.02 10.30
C TYR A 536 11.36 -10.93 9.12
N SER A 537 12.63 -11.30 8.93
CA SER A 537 13.03 -12.33 7.97
C SER A 537 12.45 -13.70 8.33
N GLU A 538 12.29 -14.01 9.61
CA GLU A 538 11.71 -15.26 10.08
C GLU A 538 10.19 -15.31 9.92
N ALA A 539 9.51 -14.22 10.30
CA ALA A 539 8.08 -14.05 10.06
C ALA A 539 7.76 -14.13 8.56
N PHE A 540 8.61 -13.51 7.75
CA PHE A 540 8.57 -13.61 6.30
C PHE A 540 8.66 -15.07 5.82
N ALA A 541 9.65 -15.84 6.29
CA ALA A 541 9.78 -17.24 5.93
C ALA A 541 8.52 -18.04 6.31
N PHE A 542 8.04 -17.87 7.55
CA PHE A 542 6.86 -18.57 8.04
C PHE A 542 5.62 -18.32 7.17
N LEU A 543 5.37 -17.05 6.86
CA LEU A 543 4.21 -16.65 6.06
C LEU A 543 4.36 -17.02 4.59
N ALA A 544 5.59 -17.08 4.07
CA ALA A 544 5.87 -17.60 2.72
C ALA A 544 5.45 -19.07 2.62
N PHE A 545 5.80 -19.88 3.62
CA PHE A 545 5.36 -21.27 3.69
C PHE A 545 3.85 -21.39 3.89
N CYS A 546 3.23 -20.54 4.71
CA CYS A 546 1.76 -20.49 4.81
C CYS A 546 1.12 -20.27 3.44
N HIS A 547 1.61 -19.30 2.66
CA HIS A 547 1.10 -19.02 1.32
C HIS A 547 1.32 -20.18 0.34
N LEU A 548 2.54 -20.73 0.29
CA LEU A 548 2.89 -21.86 -0.60
C LEU A 548 2.01 -23.08 -0.35
N HIS A 549 1.71 -23.34 0.93
CA HIS A 549 0.89 -24.45 1.36
C HIS A 549 -0.60 -24.14 1.41
N GLN A 550 -1.04 -22.93 1.01
CA GLN A 550 -2.44 -22.49 1.05
C GLN A 550 -3.07 -22.65 2.45
N VAL A 551 -2.30 -22.25 3.47
CA VAL A 551 -2.72 -22.26 4.87
C VAL A 551 -3.76 -21.18 5.08
N ASP A 552 -4.87 -21.54 5.73
CA ASP A 552 -5.95 -20.65 6.13
C ASP A 552 -6.10 -20.52 7.65
N PHE A 553 -5.42 -21.37 8.42
CA PHE A 553 -5.43 -21.37 9.88
C PHE A 553 -4.02 -21.48 10.45
N ILE A 554 -3.66 -20.58 11.38
CA ILE A 554 -2.39 -20.67 12.12
C ILE A 554 -2.69 -21.09 13.57
N ALA A 555 -2.01 -22.13 14.03
CA ALA A 555 -2.04 -22.53 15.43
C ALA A 555 -0.67 -22.25 16.07
N GLU A 556 -0.65 -21.45 17.13
CA GLU A 556 0.55 -21.01 17.81
C GLU A 556 0.62 -21.56 19.25
N SER A 557 1.81 -21.96 19.68
CA SER A 557 2.10 -22.29 21.08
C SER A 557 3.31 -21.52 21.57
N GLY A 558 3.12 -20.75 22.64
CA GLY A 558 4.08 -19.76 23.15
C GLY A 558 3.79 -18.37 22.60
N VAL A 559 2.92 -17.62 23.28
CA VAL A 559 2.45 -16.28 22.89
C VAL A 559 3.34 -15.18 23.49
N TYR A 560 3.81 -15.39 24.72
CA TYR A 560 4.61 -14.40 25.46
C TYR A 560 3.94 -13.01 25.54
N LYS A 561 4.47 -12.00 24.82
CA LYS A 561 3.93 -10.63 24.71
C LYS A 561 2.98 -10.44 23.52
N GLY A 562 2.72 -11.49 22.74
CA GLY A 562 1.78 -11.50 21.61
C GLY A 562 2.31 -10.89 20.32
N VAL A 563 3.62 -10.68 20.18
CA VAL A 563 4.17 -10.01 18.99
C VAL A 563 4.10 -10.89 17.74
N SER A 564 4.53 -12.15 17.83
CA SER A 564 4.39 -13.14 16.75
C SER A 564 2.93 -13.35 16.39
N THR A 565 2.06 -13.54 17.39
CA THR A 565 0.62 -13.69 17.21
C THR A 565 -0.01 -12.51 16.48
N GLU A 566 0.39 -11.29 16.85
CA GLU A 566 -0.07 -10.07 16.19
C GLU A 566 0.39 -10.05 14.72
N ILE A 567 1.63 -10.44 14.44
CA ILE A 567 2.12 -10.58 13.05
C ILE A 567 1.26 -11.61 12.31
N TRP A 568 1.05 -12.81 12.84
CA TRP A 568 0.24 -13.85 12.20
C TRP A 568 -1.19 -13.37 11.89
N SER A 569 -1.78 -12.60 12.81
CA SER A 569 -3.13 -12.06 12.65
C SER A 569 -3.28 -11.08 11.48
N LEU A 570 -2.18 -10.49 10.99
CA LEU A 570 -2.24 -9.61 9.82
C LEU A 570 -2.39 -10.38 8.50
N PHE A 571 -2.07 -11.67 8.47
CA PHE A 571 -1.98 -12.44 7.21
C PHE A 571 -2.86 -13.71 7.20
N ALA A 572 -3.14 -14.28 8.37
CA ALA A 572 -4.01 -15.45 8.47
C ALA A 572 -5.47 -15.05 8.67
N LYS A 573 -6.37 -15.87 8.11
CA LYS A 573 -7.82 -15.71 8.31
C LYS A 573 -8.20 -15.95 9.76
N GLU A 574 -7.51 -16.87 10.43
CA GLU A 574 -7.76 -17.20 11.83
C GLU A 574 -6.46 -17.68 12.48
N VAL A 575 -6.21 -17.21 13.70
CA VAL A 575 -5.07 -17.59 14.53
C VAL A 575 -5.59 -18.10 15.87
N ALA A 576 -5.24 -19.32 16.24
CA ALA A 576 -5.45 -19.82 17.60
C ALA A 576 -4.12 -19.82 18.35
N ALA A 577 -4.02 -19.02 19.41
CA ALA A 577 -2.79 -18.78 20.13
C ALA A 577 -2.88 -19.34 21.55
N VAL A 578 -1.99 -20.28 21.88
CA VAL A 578 -2.00 -21.02 23.15
C VAL A 578 -0.78 -20.65 23.99
N ASP A 579 -1.00 -20.26 25.23
CA ASP A 579 0.07 -20.12 26.21
C ASP A 579 -0.34 -20.70 27.58
N ILE A 580 0.63 -21.20 28.35
CA ILE A 580 0.39 -21.62 29.73
C ILE A 580 0.00 -20.41 30.59
N PHE A 581 0.52 -19.23 30.24
CA PHE A 581 0.23 -17.97 30.93
C PHE A 581 0.18 -16.81 29.93
N LEU A 582 -1.03 -16.27 29.71
CA LEU A 582 -1.19 -15.04 28.94
C LEU A 582 -0.88 -13.83 29.82
N THR A 583 0.05 -12.99 29.36
CA THR A 583 0.38 -11.75 30.06
C THR A 583 -0.69 -10.69 29.79
N PRO A 584 -0.97 -9.75 30.73
CA PRO A 584 -1.88 -8.64 30.46
C PRO A 584 -1.47 -7.80 29.24
N GLU A 585 -0.17 -7.71 28.96
CA GLU A 585 0.37 -7.04 27.77
C GLU A 585 -0.05 -7.76 26.48
N ALA A 586 0.03 -9.10 26.44
CA ALA A 586 -0.41 -9.88 25.29
C ALA A 586 -1.94 -9.80 25.12
N GLU A 587 -2.71 -9.88 26.21
CA GLU A 587 -4.16 -9.74 26.17
C GLU A 587 -4.57 -8.35 25.63
N GLU A 588 -3.95 -7.28 26.13
CA GLU A 588 -4.25 -5.92 25.68
C GLU A 588 -3.85 -5.67 24.22
N ARG A 589 -2.73 -6.26 23.78
CA ARG A 589 -2.28 -6.20 22.38
C ARG A 589 -3.24 -6.94 21.46
N LEU A 590 -3.58 -8.17 21.81
CA LEU A 590 -4.30 -9.09 20.93
C LEU A 590 -5.82 -8.94 20.97
N GLN A 591 -6.40 -8.31 22.02
CA GLN A 591 -7.85 -7.98 22.03
C GLN A 591 -8.30 -7.13 20.84
N ARG A 592 -7.35 -6.44 20.19
CA ARG A 592 -7.60 -5.58 19.02
C ARG A 592 -7.73 -6.39 17.72
N ARG A 593 -7.44 -7.70 17.74
CA ARG A 593 -7.43 -8.58 16.57
C ARG A 593 -8.62 -9.55 16.64
N SER A 594 -9.65 -9.30 15.83
CA SER A 594 -10.90 -10.07 15.77
C SER A 594 -10.71 -11.53 15.33
N ASN A 595 -9.62 -11.79 14.59
CA ASN A 595 -9.27 -13.10 14.04
C ASN A 595 -8.30 -13.90 14.93
N VAL A 596 -8.06 -13.48 16.17
CA VAL A 596 -7.21 -14.18 17.15
C VAL A 596 -8.07 -14.78 18.26
N GLU A 597 -7.98 -16.10 18.44
CA GLU A 597 -8.55 -16.82 19.59
C GLU A 597 -7.44 -17.15 20.59
N LEU A 598 -7.50 -16.55 21.79
CA LEU A 598 -6.54 -16.77 22.86
C LEU A 598 -6.97 -17.92 23.76
N HIS A 599 -6.07 -18.87 24.01
CA HIS A 599 -6.29 -20.03 24.87
C HIS A 599 -5.24 -20.10 25.98
N THR A 600 -5.68 -20.20 27.23
CA THR A 600 -4.78 -20.43 28.37
C THR A 600 -4.68 -21.93 28.68
N GLY A 601 -3.50 -22.52 28.54
CA GLY A 601 -3.24 -23.91 28.89
C GLY A 601 -2.01 -24.52 28.22
N ASP A 602 -1.86 -25.84 28.36
CA ASP A 602 -0.73 -26.58 27.80
C ASP A 602 -0.94 -26.83 26.29
N GLY A 603 -0.12 -26.20 25.46
CA GLY A 603 -0.15 -26.35 23.99
C GLY A 603 -0.07 -27.80 23.51
N ARG A 604 0.59 -28.69 24.28
CA ARG A 604 0.66 -30.13 23.94
C ARG A 604 -0.69 -30.84 24.02
N LYS A 605 -1.66 -30.27 24.73
CA LYS A 605 -3.03 -30.79 24.86
C LYS A 605 -4.00 -30.04 23.95
N LEU A 606 -3.90 -28.71 23.94
CA LEU A 606 -4.85 -27.86 23.23
C LEU A 606 -4.62 -27.82 21.72
N LEU A 607 -3.37 -27.79 21.24
CA LEU A 607 -3.10 -27.74 19.80
C LEU A 607 -3.69 -28.96 19.04
N PRO A 608 -3.53 -30.22 19.50
CA PRO A 608 -4.17 -31.36 18.85
C PRO A 608 -5.69 -31.22 18.73
N GLU A 609 -6.36 -30.70 19.76
CA GLU A 609 -7.81 -30.49 19.77
C GLU A 609 -8.22 -29.39 18.79
N LEU A 610 -7.54 -28.24 18.82
CA LEU A 610 -7.79 -27.11 17.92
C LEU A 610 -7.57 -27.49 16.46
N LEU A 611 -6.51 -28.25 16.19
CA LEU A 611 -6.19 -28.72 14.85
C LEU A 611 -7.13 -29.82 14.38
N SER A 612 -7.76 -30.61 15.26
CA SER A 612 -8.63 -31.74 14.87
C SER A 612 -9.89 -31.37 14.09
N ARG A 613 -10.23 -30.07 13.99
CA ARG A 613 -11.39 -29.57 13.25
C ARG A 613 -11.21 -29.82 11.74
N PRO A 614 -12.07 -30.61 11.08
CA PRO A 614 -11.92 -30.95 9.66
C PRO A 614 -12.22 -29.76 8.73
N GLY A 615 -11.56 -29.72 7.57
CA GLY A 615 -11.85 -28.77 6.49
C GLY A 615 -10.96 -27.53 6.41
N ARG A 616 -9.86 -27.48 7.15
CA ARG A 616 -8.88 -26.37 7.14
C ARG A 616 -7.48 -26.89 6.85
N ARG A 617 -6.62 -26.04 6.30
CA ARG A 617 -5.19 -26.32 6.08
C ARG A 617 -4.37 -25.45 7.02
N ALA A 618 -3.68 -26.09 7.95
CA ALA A 618 -3.08 -25.41 9.09
C ALA A 618 -1.55 -25.32 9.00
N ALA A 619 -0.98 -24.21 9.47
CA ALA A 619 0.42 -24.14 9.89
C ALA A 619 0.49 -24.13 11.40
N VAL A 620 1.56 -24.72 11.96
CA VAL A 620 1.82 -24.67 13.40
C VAL A 620 3.10 -23.89 13.67
N PHE A 621 3.02 -22.93 14.58
CA PHE A 621 4.16 -22.19 15.10
C PHE A 621 4.43 -22.57 16.56
N ILE A 622 5.65 -23.00 16.88
CA ILE A 622 6.06 -23.42 18.23
C ILE A 622 7.20 -22.54 18.71
N ASP A 623 6.88 -21.65 19.65
CA ASP A 623 7.86 -20.85 20.40
C ASP A 623 7.96 -21.31 21.87
N GLY A 624 6.98 -22.06 22.37
CA GLY A 624 7.03 -22.79 23.64
C GLY A 624 6.16 -24.04 23.57
N PRO A 625 6.59 -25.22 24.07
CA PRO A 625 7.82 -25.51 24.82
C PRO A 625 9.09 -25.50 23.95
N LYS A 626 10.28 -25.44 24.58
CA LYS A 626 11.59 -25.45 23.92
C LYS A 626 12.26 -26.84 23.90
N GLY A 627 13.27 -26.99 23.03
CA GLY A 627 14.13 -28.17 22.95
C GLY A 627 13.40 -29.46 22.60
N GLU A 628 13.72 -30.57 23.28
CA GLU A 628 13.14 -31.89 22.99
C GLU A 628 11.60 -31.91 23.03
N LEU A 629 11.00 -31.15 23.94
CA LEU A 629 9.54 -31.06 24.04
C LEU A 629 8.93 -30.40 22.80
N ALA A 630 9.60 -29.39 22.23
CA ALA A 630 9.20 -28.74 20.98
C ALA A 630 9.23 -29.77 19.83
N ILE A 631 10.32 -30.53 19.74
CA ILE A 631 10.52 -31.55 18.70
C ILE A 631 9.44 -32.63 18.79
N HIS A 632 9.18 -33.16 19.99
CA HIS A 632 8.14 -34.17 20.20
C HIS A 632 6.75 -33.64 19.83
N LEU A 633 6.44 -32.39 20.19
CA LEU A 633 5.19 -31.75 19.82
C LEU A 633 5.09 -31.61 18.30
N ALA A 634 6.11 -31.04 17.64
CA ALA A 634 6.14 -30.86 16.20
C ALA A 634 5.94 -32.18 15.44
N LEU A 635 6.67 -33.23 15.80
CA LEU A 635 6.56 -34.56 15.19
C LEU A 635 5.20 -35.23 15.44
N SER A 636 4.50 -34.85 16.51
CA SER A 636 3.14 -35.35 16.77
C SER A 636 2.09 -34.61 15.93
N LEU A 637 2.25 -33.29 15.78
CA LEU A 637 1.29 -32.43 15.08
C LEU A 637 1.41 -32.56 13.56
N ILE A 638 2.62 -32.71 13.02
CA ILE A 638 2.82 -32.86 11.57
C ILE A 638 2.15 -34.13 11.01
N LYS A 639 1.86 -35.13 11.86
CA LYS A 639 1.13 -36.35 11.46
C LYS A 639 -0.36 -36.12 11.21
N LEU A 640 -0.90 -34.96 11.60
CA LEU A 640 -2.29 -34.62 11.38
C LEU A 640 -2.48 -34.20 9.90
N PRO A 641 -3.42 -34.81 9.15
CA PRO A 641 -3.57 -34.58 7.70
C PRO A 641 -3.77 -33.11 7.28
N GLN A 642 -4.34 -32.30 8.18
CA GLN A 642 -4.62 -30.88 8.00
C GLN A 642 -3.39 -29.99 8.21
N VAL A 643 -2.35 -30.46 8.92
CA VAL A 643 -1.15 -29.69 9.21
C VAL A 643 -0.22 -29.76 8.00
N ALA A 644 0.00 -28.62 7.36
CA ALA A 644 0.85 -28.52 6.19
C ALA A 644 2.34 -28.53 6.55
N PHE A 645 2.72 -27.79 7.59
CA PHE A 645 4.09 -27.75 8.12
C PHE A 645 4.07 -27.26 9.57
N VAL A 646 5.17 -27.51 10.29
CA VAL A 646 5.44 -26.99 11.62
C VAL A 646 6.72 -26.19 11.60
N ALA A 647 6.68 -24.97 12.12
CA ALA A 647 7.86 -24.15 12.38
C ALA A 647 8.13 -24.07 13.89
N MET A 648 9.39 -24.24 14.28
CA MET A 648 9.83 -24.14 15.66
C MET A 648 10.88 -23.03 15.78
N HIS A 649 10.71 -22.11 16.72
CA HIS A 649 11.60 -20.97 16.94
C HIS A 649 12.61 -21.22 18.07
N ASP A 650 13.80 -20.64 17.94
CA ASP A 650 14.91 -20.77 18.90
C ASP A 650 15.34 -22.23 19.16
N MET A 651 15.79 -22.89 18.09
CA MET A 651 16.09 -24.33 18.10
C MET A 651 17.57 -24.70 18.27
N GLU A 652 18.44 -23.78 18.66
CA GLU A 652 19.83 -24.15 19.03
C GLU A 652 19.87 -24.82 20.43
N PRO A 653 20.66 -25.88 20.66
CA PRO A 653 21.63 -26.54 19.77
C PRO A 653 21.07 -27.70 18.92
N TYR A 654 19.74 -27.81 18.78
CA TYR A 654 19.06 -28.98 18.18
C TYR A 654 19.07 -29.03 16.65
N LYS A 655 19.69 -28.05 15.98
CA LYS A 655 19.72 -27.94 14.51
C LYS A 655 20.16 -29.23 13.80
N ARG A 656 21.24 -29.88 14.27
CA ARG A 656 21.74 -31.14 13.67
C ARG A 656 20.69 -32.24 13.73
N ARG A 657 20.10 -32.43 14.91
CA ARG A 657 19.07 -33.45 15.14
C ARG A 657 17.81 -33.16 14.32
N LEU A 658 17.43 -31.89 14.18
CA LEU A 658 16.29 -31.49 13.35
C LEU A 658 16.51 -31.84 11.87
N ARG A 659 17.73 -31.65 11.34
CA ARG A 659 18.07 -32.09 9.97
C ARG A 659 17.91 -33.61 9.80
N GLU A 660 18.37 -34.39 10.79
CA GLU A 660 18.21 -35.86 10.79
C GLU A 660 16.73 -36.29 10.85
N LEU A 661 15.87 -35.46 11.44
CA LEU A 661 14.43 -35.67 11.56
C LEU A 661 13.64 -35.08 10.38
N GLY A 662 14.31 -34.63 9.31
CA GLY A 662 13.65 -34.14 8.10
C GLY A 662 13.29 -32.65 8.09
N ALA A 663 13.88 -31.84 8.97
CA ALA A 663 13.76 -30.39 8.84
C ALA A 663 14.44 -29.90 7.56
N PHE A 664 13.66 -29.26 6.69
CA PHE A 664 14.07 -28.94 5.32
C PHE A 664 14.57 -27.49 5.15
N PHE A 665 14.28 -26.61 6.12
CA PHE A 665 14.70 -25.21 6.07
C PHE A 665 14.98 -24.65 7.48
N PHE A 666 15.98 -23.77 7.54
CA PHE A 666 16.37 -23.01 8.74
C PHE A 666 16.49 -21.52 8.39
N SER A 667 15.99 -20.63 9.25
CA SER A 667 16.05 -19.18 9.03
C SER A 667 17.47 -18.62 9.00
N ASP A 668 18.44 -19.37 9.52
CA ASP A 668 19.83 -18.95 9.59
C ASP A 668 20.69 -19.44 8.42
N GLU A 669 20.10 -20.09 7.41
CA GLU A 669 20.82 -20.54 6.23
C GLU A 669 21.51 -19.35 5.54
N PRO A 670 22.80 -19.47 5.15
CA PRO A 670 23.57 -18.33 4.65
C PRO A 670 22.94 -17.60 3.48
N TRP A 671 22.31 -18.34 2.56
CA TRP A 671 21.62 -17.76 1.40
C TRP A 671 20.39 -16.94 1.79
N PHE A 672 19.67 -17.37 2.82
CA PHE A 672 18.46 -16.69 3.28
C PHE A 672 18.81 -15.39 4.00
N LYS A 673 19.86 -15.41 4.83
CA LYS A 673 20.39 -14.19 5.47
C LYS A 673 20.92 -13.19 4.44
N GLU A 674 21.62 -13.67 3.42
CA GLU A 674 22.13 -12.83 2.33
C GLU A 674 21.00 -12.12 1.57
N ALA A 675 19.92 -12.84 1.27
CA ALA A 675 18.79 -12.29 0.51
C ALA A 675 17.83 -11.43 1.37
N TYR A 676 17.47 -11.88 2.58
CA TYR A 676 16.35 -11.33 3.35
C TYR A 676 16.74 -10.73 4.70
N GLY A 677 18.02 -10.78 5.09
CA GLY A 677 18.48 -10.20 6.35
C GLY A 677 18.34 -8.66 6.41
N HIS A 678 18.05 -7.99 5.29
CA HIS A 678 17.72 -6.57 5.27
C HIS A 678 16.36 -6.26 5.95
N LEU A 679 15.45 -7.24 6.03
CA LEU A 679 14.17 -7.08 6.74
C LEU A 679 14.36 -6.87 8.25
N ASP A 680 15.48 -7.33 8.81
CA ASP A 680 15.78 -7.25 10.24
C ASP A 680 16.49 -5.94 10.64
N GLU A 681 16.58 -4.98 9.72
CA GLU A 681 17.17 -3.66 9.98
C GLU A 681 16.60 -2.94 11.22
N PRO A 682 15.29 -2.99 11.52
CA PRO A 682 14.74 -2.42 12.74
C PRO A 682 15.38 -2.99 14.03
N PHE A 683 15.72 -4.29 14.04
CA PHE A 683 16.42 -4.92 15.15
C PHE A 683 17.89 -4.49 15.23
N ARG A 684 18.56 -4.29 14.08
CA ARG A 684 19.96 -3.78 14.06
C ARG A 684 20.09 -2.37 14.64
N ARG A 685 19.05 -1.54 14.50
CA ARG A 685 18.98 -0.20 15.09
C ARG A 685 18.72 -0.22 16.61
N ARG A 686 18.37 -1.38 17.16
CA ARG A 686 18.07 -1.62 18.57
C ARG A 686 18.96 -2.74 19.13
N PRO A 687 20.29 -2.53 19.21
CA PRO A 687 21.22 -3.55 19.73
C PRO A 687 21.01 -3.86 21.22
N ASP A 688 20.20 -3.04 21.91
CA ASP A 688 19.72 -3.29 23.27
C ASP A 688 18.73 -4.46 23.35
N LEU A 689 18.08 -4.82 22.24
CA LEU A 689 17.15 -5.94 22.17
C LEU A 689 17.88 -7.22 21.74
N LEU A 690 17.66 -8.30 22.47
CA LEU A 690 18.03 -9.65 22.01
C LEU A 690 17.10 -10.04 20.85
N ALA A 691 17.67 -10.19 19.66
CA ALA A 691 16.98 -10.75 18.50
C ALA A 691 16.82 -12.27 18.63
N GLY A 692 15.76 -12.83 18.02
CA GLY A 692 15.38 -14.24 18.09
C GLY A 692 16.44 -15.26 17.63
N GLY A 693 16.17 -16.53 17.88
CA GLY A 693 17.04 -17.68 17.56
C GLY A 693 16.57 -18.47 16.35
N THR A 694 17.41 -19.35 15.80
CA THR A 694 17.15 -20.04 14.52
C THR A 694 15.79 -20.76 14.50
N MET A 695 14.94 -20.37 13.54
CA MET A 695 13.68 -21.03 13.23
C MET A 695 13.90 -22.22 12.30
N ALA A 696 13.30 -23.36 12.61
CA ALA A 696 13.40 -24.60 11.85
C ALA A 696 12.03 -25.06 11.35
N PHE A 697 11.97 -25.57 10.12
CA PHE A 697 10.73 -25.96 9.45
C PHE A 697 10.73 -27.46 9.13
N ILE A 698 9.63 -28.14 9.47
CA ILE A 698 9.37 -29.55 9.18
C ILE A 698 8.05 -29.66 8.42
N THR A 699 8.02 -30.52 7.40
CA THR A 699 6.84 -30.89 6.60
C THR A 699 6.64 -32.41 6.65
N THR A 700 5.44 -32.90 6.32
CA THR A 700 5.16 -34.33 6.11
C THR A 700 5.94 -34.92 4.95
#